data_AF-A0A6I5RFX4-F1
#
_entry.id   AF-A0A6I5RFX4-F1
#
_cell.length_a   1.000
_cell.length_b   1.000
_cell.length_c   1.000
_cell.angle_alpha   90.00
_cell.angle_beta   90.00
_cell.angle_gamma   90.00
#
_symmetry.space_group_name_H-M   'P 1'
#
loop_
_entity.id
_entity.type
_entity.pdbx_description
1 polymer ?
#
loop_
_entity_poly.entity_id
_entity_poly.type
_entity_poly.pdbx_seq_one_letter_code
_entity_poly.pdbx_strand_id
1 'polypeptide(L)'
;MMLWKHGLGRAVAVVTSMVIVYGTVAGMVSIAFRPIGVSESTLLLASTFTLLVGGMIGAIACYSGTQLVISRDATISMLLGLVVNLLVVPTSNRSDIARTIGQAGGLGLLTTSVLAIGLTGLCWHISQLVLADSDQHRLFKRLAIAWSSLGNICFYKADLTGANFAGASLKGADFRGAKLDYVNWRGATGLKWARWGEDQLSDKRVVELLTRDPNGKANYSDVDLSFTDLEGVDLSYLNLSGANFIGAVLRGTNLEGAILRDVRAVGTDFTGARFTGACIENWSIDASTKLQQVDCRFVFLQEFPKPGTNSRDRQPASGEFEPGDFEQLYQTVIDTFELIFRNGLDWKTFQASLDEVRQANPTAHLRMQSVETKGDGYVVVKLRAEGSESKAQLYQEVWQAYLERIRVLEGTYQQAIADKQNQLDDYKAQNQTLLEITRQLAQSSIQRRPATGEAVILSLPQGSLATGFTVLAQVWNAEQTLMRTQIGALPPNPELAQSYQRWRRLYQAQQPLFADSFASDTPTNFSQVEFEQAARQVLTQMNAWLQSPIFLPIDQCLRAVLDPHQPATLTWQVDDVAVQQLPLHCWHFFDDYPNTAITFSFLNTRAVAAHPPQRQRQRVLSVLGIDSGLDVEADKKILESMPDVDACCLVQPTVQQLTETLWQADGWDIFCFSGHSAFEGDRLWLNEQEFLSLDDLKYALRQATQQGLSLSIFNCCQGLQLARQFANVASTGVIVMREPVPDKVAQIFLQYLLAGLQTEMTTAHALKKACEQLQGLEMDFPYTTWLPLFIAHL
;
A
#
# COMPACT_ATOMS: atom_id res chain seq x y z
N MET A 1 33.83 30.61 -28.92
CA MET A 1 32.69 31.51 -29.25
C MET A 1 31.97 31.17 -30.57
N MET A 2 32.56 30.40 -31.51
CA MET A 2 31.90 30.02 -32.79
C MET A 2 30.99 28.78 -32.74
N LEU A 3 31.12 27.88 -31.75
CA LEU A 3 30.25 26.70 -31.59
C LEU A 3 28.84 27.02 -31.06
N TRP A 4 28.61 28.25 -30.57
CA TRP A 4 27.36 28.69 -29.94
C TRP A 4 26.24 29.02 -30.95
N LYS A 5 26.59 29.34 -32.21
CA LYS A 5 25.61 29.75 -33.23
C LYS A 5 24.90 28.59 -33.95
N HIS A 6 25.48 27.38 -33.93
CA HIS A 6 24.93 26.25 -34.70
C HIS A 6 23.77 25.52 -34.00
N GLY A 7 23.74 25.49 -32.66
CA GLY A 7 22.61 24.92 -31.91
C GLY A 7 21.36 25.80 -31.96
N LEU A 8 21.53 27.11 -31.79
CA LEU A 8 20.44 28.11 -31.80
C LEU A 8 19.77 28.21 -33.17
N GLY A 9 20.55 28.21 -34.25
CA GLY A 9 20.01 28.26 -35.62
C GLY A 9 19.24 27.00 -36.01
N ARG A 10 19.61 25.83 -35.48
CA ARG A 10 18.92 24.56 -35.74
C ARG A 10 17.63 24.42 -34.94
N ALA A 11 17.63 24.83 -33.66
CA ALA A 11 16.41 24.85 -32.85
C ALA A 11 15.38 25.82 -33.42
N VAL A 12 15.82 27.02 -33.82
CA VAL A 12 14.96 27.99 -34.52
C VAL A 12 14.46 27.41 -35.85
N ALA A 13 15.34 26.85 -36.69
CA ALA A 13 14.93 26.28 -37.97
C ALA A 13 13.91 25.12 -37.85
N VAL A 14 14.05 24.23 -36.85
CA VAL A 14 13.11 23.13 -36.59
C VAL A 14 11.75 23.66 -36.12
N VAL A 15 11.75 24.69 -35.26
CA VAL A 15 10.51 25.32 -34.79
C VAL A 15 9.83 26.09 -35.91
N THR A 16 10.56 26.85 -36.72
CA THR A 16 9.99 27.59 -37.86
C THR A 16 9.43 26.64 -38.92
N SER A 17 10.12 25.53 -39.19
CA SER A 17 9.64 24.53 -40.16
C SER A 17 8.42 23.74 -39.64
N MET A 18 8.34 23.41 -38.35
CA MET A 18 7.13 22.82 -37.76
C MET A 18 5.94 23.78 -37.80
N VAL A 19 6.13 25.06 -37.50
CA VAL A 19 5.06 26.08 -37.58
C VAL A 19 4.58 26.27 -39.02
N ILE A 20 5.48 26.26 -40.01
CA ILE A 20 5.13 26.36 -41.43
C ILE A 20 4.38 25.09 -41.90
N VAL A 21 4.83 23.90 -41.54
CA VAL A 21 4.18 22.62 -41.91
C VAL A 21 2.78 22.51 -41.28
N TYR A 22 2.62 22.85 -40.01
CA TYR A 22 1.30 22.83 -39.37
C TYR A 22 0.37 23.95 -39.86
N GLY A 23 0.91 25.15 -40.12
CA GLY A 23 0.14 26.25 -40.70
C GLY A 23 -0.35 25.96 -42.13
N THR A 24 0.47 25.28 -42.94
CA THR A 24 0.10 24.86 -44.30
C THR A 24 -0.89 23.71 -44.29
N VAL A 25 -0.76 22.74 -43.39
CA VAL A 25 -1.74 21.65 -43.20
C VAL A 25 -3.08 22.20 -42.71
N ALA A 26 -3.10 23.12 -41.74
CA ALA A 26 -4.32 23.76 -41.26
C ALA A 26 -5.00 24.64 -42.33
N GLY A 27 -4.21 25.33 -43.16
CA GLY A 27 -4.70 26.08 -44.31
C GLY A 27 -5.27 25.18 -45.41
N MET A 28 -4.61 24.06 -45.71
CA MET A 28 -5.10 23.06 -46.69
C MET A 28 -6.38 22.38 -46.21
N VAL A 29 -6.48 22.04 -44.91
CA VAL A 29 -7.70 21.50 -44.29
C VAL A 29 -8.85 22.52 -44.34
N SER A 30 -8.58 23.82 -44.14
CA SER A 30 -9.60 24.88 -44.26
C SER A 30 -10.14 25.06 -45.68
N ILE A 31 -9.29 24.86 -46.71
CA ILE A 31 -9.68 24.98 -48.11
C ILE A 31 -10.42 23.71 -48.58
N ALA A 32 -9.99 22.52 -48.14
CA ALA A 32 -10.55 21.24 -48.56
C ALA A 32 -11.98 21.00 -48.04
N PHE A 33 -12.35 21.56 -46.88
CA PHE A 33 -13.67 21.34 -46.25
C PHE A 33 -14.72 22.42 -46.56
N ARG A 34 -14.38 23.45 -47.34
CA ARG A 34 -15.33 24.51 -47.79
C ARG A 34 -16.60 24.01 -48.51
N PRO A 35 -16.59 22.90 -49.27
CA PRO A 35 -17.81 22.41 -49.93
C PRO A 35 -18.76 21.62 -49.02
N ILE A 36 -18.34 21.23 -47.80
CA ILE A 36 -19.05 20.22 -46.97
C ILE A 36 -19.89 20.86 -45.84
N GLY A 37 -19.96 22.19 -45.76
CA GLY A 37 -20.85 22.86 -44.80
C GLY A 37 -20.45 22.71 -43.33
N VAL A 38 -19.15 22.55 -43.04
CA VAL A 38 -18.63 22.58 -41.67
C VAL A 38 -18.76 24.01 -41.11
N SER A 39 -19.39 24.16 -39.95
CA SER A 39 -19.64 25.46 -39.31
C SER A 39 -18.35 26.22 -39.00
N GLU A 40 -18.36 27.55 -39.17
CA GLU A 40 -17.20 28.45 -38.95
C GLU A 40 -16.55 28.30 -37.56
N SER A 41 -17.30 27.83 -36.56
CA SER A 41 -16.84 27.53 -35.21
C SER A 41 -15.77 26.42 -35.13
N THR A 42 -15.79 25.45 -36.05
CA THR A 42 -14.86 24.30 -36.04
C THR A 42 -13.47 24.69 -36.57
N LEU A 43 -13.41 25.64 -37.52
CA LEU A 43 -12.15 26.24 -38.01
C LEU A 43 -11.47 27.11 -36.94
N LEU A 44 -12.27 27.78 -36.09
CA LEU A 44 -11.78 28.62 -35.00
C LEU A 44 -11.14 27.79 -33.87
N LEU A 45 -11.65 26.59 -33.62
CA LEU A 45 -11.06 25.65 -32.64
C LEU A 45 -9.71 25.06 -33.12
N ALA A 46 -9.55 24.79 -34.41
CA ALA A 46 -8.28 24.30 -34.96
C ALA A 46 -7.18 25.38 -34.97
N SER A 47 -7.53 26.63 -35.28
CA SER A 47 -6.59 27.76 -35.26
C SER A 47 -6.16 28.14 -33.83
N THR A 48 -7.08 28.09 -32.87
CA THR A 48 -6.77 28.32 -31.44
C THR A 48 -5.90 27.21 -30.84
N PHE A 49 -6.09 25.95 -31.24
CA PHE A 49 -5.21 24.84 -30.84
C PHE A 49 -3.77 25.02 -31.37
N THR A 50 -3.63 25.55 -32.59
CA THR A 50 -2.33 25.82 -33.21
C THR A 50 -1.57 26.97 -32.51
N LEU A 51 -2.30 28.01 -32.08
CA LEU A 51 -1.75 29.11 -31.26
C LEU A 51 -1.38 28.66 -29.83
N LEU A 52 -2.16 27.75 -29.24
CA LEU A 52 -1.90 27.14 -27.93
C LEU A 52 -0.58 26.34 -27.91
N VAL A 53 -0.36 25.51 -28.94
CA VAL A 53 0.88 24.73 -29.08
C VAL A 53 2.08 25.65 -29.37
N GLY A 54 1.92 26.66 -30.23
CA GLY A 54 2.96 27.65 -30.52
C GLY A 54 3.36 28.51 -29.32
N GLY A 55 2.39 28.92 -28.49
CA GLY A 55 2.62 29.72 -27.27
C GLY A 55 3.35 28.95 -26.17
N MET A 56 3.01 27.67 -25.97
CA MET A 56 3.75 26.80 -25.05
C MET A 56 5.21 26.60 -25.48
N ILE A 57 5.45 26.43 -26.78
CA ILE A 57 6.81 26.27 -27.33
C ILE A 57 7.63 27.57 -27.20
N GLY A 58 7.01 28.73 -27.41
CA GLY A 58 7.66 30.04 -27.24
C GLY A 58 8.07 30.35 -25.79
N ALA A 59 7.23 29.99 -24.82
CA ALA A 59 7.54 30.14 -23.40
C ALA A 59 8.72 29.25 -22.96
N ILE A 60 8.83 28.05 -23.53
CA ILE A 60 9.95 27.13 -23.31
C ILE A 60 11.25 27.65 -23.94
N ALA A 61 11.19 28.33 -25.09
CA ALA A 61 12.37 28.92 -25.76
C ALA A 61 13.00 30.09 -24.98
N CYS A 62 12.22 30.86 -24.22
CA CYS A 62 12.71 31.92 -23.33
C CYS A 62 13.66 31.42 -22.23
N TYR A 63 13.66 30.11 -21.94
CA TYR A 63 14.57 29.48 -20.97
C TYR A 63 16.03 29.40 -21.44
N SER A 64 16.32 29.66 -22.73
CA SER A 64 17.67 29.57 -23.32
C SER A 64 18.59 30.78 -23.06
N GLY A 65 18.17 31.75 -22.24
CA GLY A 65 19.11 32.72 -21.65
C GLY A 65 19.32 34.02 -22.41
N THR A 66 18.27 34.62 -22.97
CA THR A 66 18.28 36.06 -23.24
C THR A 66 17.23 36.75 -22.39
N GLN A 67 17.66 37.33 -21.27
CA GLN A 67 16.80 37.99 -20.29
C GLN A 67 16.15 39.30 -20.77
N LEU A 68 16.25 39.73 -22.05
CA LEU A 68 15.83 41.11 -22.36
C LEU A 68 15.28 41.43 -23.77
N VAL A 69 15.10 40.49 -24.70
CA VAL A 69 14.74 40.89 -26.10
C VAL A 69 13.46 40.20 -26.62
N ILE A 70 13.14 38.98 -26.19
CA ILE A 70 12.05 38.21 -26.83
C ILE A 70 10.64 38.69 -26.43
N SER A 71 10.47 39.32 -25.26
CA SER A 71 9.13 39.80 -24.85
C SER A 71 8.57 40.91 -25.74
N ARG A 72 9.45 41.73 -26.33
CA ARG A 72 9.06 42.86 -27.19
C ARG A 72 8.73 42.42 -28.61
N ASP A 73 9.47 41.45 -29.16
CA ASP A 73 9.25 40.93 -30.50
C ASP A 73 8.12 39.89 -30.57
N ALA A 74 7.88 39.12 -29.50
CA ALA A 74 6.72 38.23 -29.43
C ALA A 74 5.39 39.00 -29.47
N THR A 75 5.33 40.17 -28.81
CA THR A 75 4.17 41.08 -28.93
C THR A 75 4.05 41.68 -30.34
N ILE A 76 5.16 41.97 -31.01
CA ILE A 76 5.17 42.52 -32.39
C ILE A 76 4.76 41.44 -33.40
N SER A 77 5.18 40.18 -33.25
CA SER A 77 4.77 39.06 -34.11
C SER A 77 3.28 38.70 -33.94
N MET A 78 2.74 38.77 -32.72
CA MET A 78 1.28 38.63 -32.50
C MET A 78 0.50 39.79 -33.13
N LEU A 79 1.00 41.03 -33.02
CA LEU A 79 0.40 42.20 -33.67
C LEU A 79 0.50 42.11 -35.21
N LEU A 80 1.61 41.63 -35.76
CA LEU A 80 1.78 41.42 -37.20
C LEU A 80 0.85 40.31 -37.72
N GLY A 81 0.68 39.23 -36.97
CA GLY A 81 -0.27 38.15 -37.30
C GLY A 81 -1.73 38.64 -37.31
N LEU A 82 -2.07 39.58 -36.43
CA LEU A 82 -3.38 40.24 -36.42
C LEU A 82 -3.55 41.18 -37.63
N VAL A 83 -2.50 41.91 -38.00
CA VAL A 83 -2.48 42.81 -39.17
C VAL A 83 -2.50 42.06 -40.50
N VAL A 84 -1.85 40.90 -40.60
CA VAL A 84 -1.88 40.04 -41.80
C VAL A 84 -3.27 39.40 -42.00
N ASN A 85 -3.96 38.99 -40.93
CA ASN A 85 -5.35 38.54 -41.02
C ASN A 85 -6.32 39.66 -41.48
N LEU A 86 -5.99 40.92 -41.17
CA LEU A 86 -6.73 42.10 -41.65
C LEU A 86 -6.41 42.48 -43.10
N LEU A 87 -5.24 42.10 -43.63
CA LEU A 87 -4.77 42.46 -44.97
C LEU A 87 -5.06 41.40 -46.05
N VAL A 88 -5.32 40.14 -45.69
CA VAL A 88 -5.55 39.04 -46.64
C VAL A 88 -7.03 38.91 -47.07
N VAL A 89 -7.94 39.72 -46.53
CA VAL A 89 -9.35 39.75 -46.99
C VAL A 89 -9.47 40.61 -48.26
N PRO A 90 -9.88 40.03 -49.41
CA PRO A 90 -10.00 40.78 -50.68
C PRO A 90 -11.02 41.94 -50.58
N THR A 91 -10.68 43.08 -51.17
CA THR A 91 -11.40 44.36 -51.13
C THR A 91 -12.71 44.41 -51.94
N SER A 92 -13.45 43.32 -52.07
CA SER A 92 -14.73 43.29 -52.81
C SER A 92 -15.88 42.78 -51.95
N ASN A 93 -16.25 43.56 -50.93
CA ASN A 93 -17.60 43.77 -50.38
C ASN A 93 -17.50 44.24 -48.92
N ARG A 94 -17.40 45.56 -48.71
CA ARG A 94 -17.44 46.17 -47.37
C ARG A 94 -18.79 45.98 -46.65
N SER A 95 -19.86 45.62 -47.36
CA SER A 95 -21.20 45.47 -46.79
C SER A 95 -21.44 44.12 -46.09
N ASP A 96 -20.70 43.07 -46.44
CA ASP A 96 -20.91 41.74 -45.85
C ASP A 96 -20.07 41.53 -44.58
N ILE A 97 -18.90 42.18 -44.48
CA ILE A 97 -18.03 42.10 -43.29
C ILE A 97 -18.68 42.76 -42.06
N ALA A 98 -19.39 43.87 -42.23
CA ALA A 98 -20.14 44.51 -41.14
C ALA A 98 -21.27 43.61 -40.61
N ARG A 99 -21.82 42.74 -41.46
CA ARG A 99 -22.89 41.81 -41.12
C ARG A 99 -22.36 40.53 -40.44
N THR A 100 -21.19 40.04 -40.84
CA THR A 100 -20.52 38.89 -40.19
C THR A 100 -19.93 39.26 -38.82
N ILE A 101 -19.34 40.46 -38.67
CA ILE A 101 -18.89 40.99 -37.36
C ILE A 101 -20.08 41.27 -36.43
N GLY A 102 -21.25 41.60 -36.99
CA GLY A 102 -22.47 41.83 -36.22
C GLY A 102 -23.18 40.55 -35.74
N GLN A 103 -22.88 39.38 -36.31
CA GLN A 103 -23.58 38.12 -36.00
C GLN A 103 -22.67 37.04 -35.35
N ALA A 104 -21.35 37.08 -35.56
CA ALA A 104 -20.40 36.33 -34.76
C ALA A 104 -19.99 37.18 -33.54
N GLY A 105 -20.79 37.08 -32.48
CA GLY A 105 -20.67 37.92 -31.28
C GLY A 105 -19.23 38.08 -30.79
N GLY A 106 -18.86 39.31 -30.47
CA GLY A 106 -17.53 39.71 -29.96
C GLY A 106 -17.00 38.92 -28.75
N LEU A 107 -17.79 38.00 -28.18
CA LEU A 107 -17.35 37.03 -27.19
C LEU A 107 -16.23 36.11 -27.69
N GLY A 108 -16.22 35.68 -28.97
CA GLY A 108 -15.23 34.68 -29.45
C GLY A 108 -13.77 35.18 -29.52
N LEU A 109 -13.57 36.45 -29.87
CA LEU A 109 -12.25 37.09 -29.92
C LEU A 109 -11.76 37.53 -28.52
N LEU A 110 -12.70 37.87 -27.63
CA LEU A 110 -12.39 38.23 -26.24
C LEU A 110 -12.01 36.99 -25.42
N THR A 111 -12.71 35.86 -25.57
CA THR A 111 -12.40 34.63 -24.83
C THR A 111 -11.03 34.04 -25.19
N THR A 112 -10.68 34.05 -26.48
CA THR A 112 -9.37 33.57 -26.97
C THR A 112 -8.21 34.44 -26.50
N SER A 113 -8.39 35.76 -26.49
CA SER A 113 -7.38 36.71 -25.97
C SER A 113 -7.20 36.58 -24.46
N VAL A 114 -8.29 36.42 -23.70
CA VAL A 114 -8.25 36.23 -22.24
C VAL A 114 -7.57 34.91 -21.87
N LEU A 115 -7.84 33.82 -22.59
CA LEU A 115 -7.16 32.54 -22.41
C LEU A 115 -5.65 32.64 -22.70
N ALA A 116 -5.25 33.32 -23.79
CA ALA A 116 -3.84 33.51 -24.12
C ALA A 116 -3.09 34.35 -23.06
N ILE A 117 -3.72 35.40 -22.53
CA ILE A 117 -3.16 36.21 -21.44
C ILE A 117 -3.07 35.39 -20.14
N GLY A 118 -4.10 34.60 -19.82
CA GLY A 118 -4.09 33.70 -18.66
C GLY A 118 -2.97 32.66 -18.73
N LEU A 119 -2.77 32.03 -19.89
CA LEU A 119 -1.72 31.03 -20.13
C LEU A 119 -0.31 31.63 -20.09
N THR A 120 -0.11 32.83 -20.64
CA THR A 120 1.20 33.52 -20.55
C THR A 120 1.51 33.93 -19.11
N GLY A 121 0.51 34.40 -18.36
CA GLY A 121 0.62 34.63 -16.92
C GLY A 121 0.96 33.37 -16.12
N LEU A 122 0.33 32.23 -16.47
CA LEU A 122 0.61 30.93 -15.86
C LEU A 122 2.05 30.47 -16.15
N CYS A 123 2.51 30.56 -17.40
CA CYS A 123 3.89 30.21 -17.77
C CYS A 123 4.92 31.11 -17.07
N TRP A 124 4.64 32.40 -16.96
CA TRP A 124 5.47 33.34 -16.18
C TRP A 124 5.53 32.91 -14.71
N HIS A 125 4.39 32.57 -14.10
CA HIS A 125 4.31 32.13 -12.71
C HIS A 125 5.09 30.82 -12.48
N ILE A 126 4.92 29.82 -13.34
CA ILE A 126 5.67 28.54 -13.27
C ILE A 126 7.18 28.79 -13.43
N SER A 127 7.59 29.71 -14.30
CA SER A 127 9.00 30.08 -14.47
C SER A 127 9.60 30.72 -13.20
N GLN A 128 8.83 31.58 -12.53
CA GLN A 128 9.24 32.14 -11.24
C GLN A 128 9.32 31.07 -10.14
N LEU A 129 8.41 30.09 -10.12
CA LEU A 129 8.42 28.99 -9.16
C LEU A 129 9.66 28.08 -9.31
N VAL A 130 10.11 27.82 -10.55
CA VAL A 130 11.33 27.02 -10.81
C VAL A 130 12.62 27.76 -10.40
N LEU A 131 12.63 29.09 -10.48
CA LEU A 131 13.78 29.92 -10.09
C LEU A 131 13.90 30.11 -8.57
N ALA A 132 12.81 29.99 -7.82
CA ALA A 132 12.75 30.26 -6.37
C ALA A 132 13.41 29.20 -5.47
N ASP A 133 14.19 28.24 -6.01
CA ASP A 133 14.92 27.16 -5.32
C ASP A 133 14.18 26.50 -4.14
N SER A 134 12.88 26.22 -4.30
CA SER A 134 12.04 25.55 -3.30
C SER A 134 11.93 24.05 -3.57
N ASP A 135 12.10 23.22 -2.53
CA ASP A 135 12.01 21.75 -2.64
C ASP A 135 10.62 21.26 -3.07
N GLN A 136 9.57 22.05 -2.86
CA GLN A 136 8.19 21.73 -3.22
C GLN A 136 7.97 21.54 -4.74
N HIS A 137 8.87 22.05 -5.59
CA HIS A 137 8.70 22.06 -7.06
C HIS A 137 9.79 21.24 -7.80
N ARG A 138 10.39 20.25 -7.12
CA ARG A 138 11.49 19.43 -7.63
C ARG A 138 11.22 18.79 -9.00
N LEU A 139 9.99 18.36 -9.26
CA LEU A 139 9.58 17.76 -10.55
C LEU A 139 9.75 18.73 -11.71
N PHE A 140 9.28 19.98 -11.56
CA PHE A 140 9.36 21.00 -12.61
C PHE A 140 10.82 21.40 -12.88
N LYS A 141 11.65 21.50 -11.85
CA LYS A 141 13.09 21.76 -11.98
C LYS A 141 13.81 20.64 -12.73
N ARG A 142 13.50 19.37 -12.43
CA ARG A 142 14.07 18.21 -13.13
C ARG A 142 13.67 18.18 -14.62
N LEU A 143 12.41 18.43 -14.93
CA LEU A 143 11.92 18.50 -16.31
C LEU A 143 12.59 19.66 -17.08
N ALA A 144 12.73 20.82 -16.45
CA ALA A 144 13.42 21.97 -17.04
C ALA A 144 14.90 21.69 -17.33
N ILE A 145 15.63 21.09 -16.38
CA ILE A 145 17.04 20.71 -16.58
C ILE A 145 17.18 19.65 -17.69
N ALA A 146 16.32 18.62 -17.67
CA ALA A 146 16.30 17.57 -18.69
C ALA A 146 16.08 18.14 -20.09
N TRP A 147 15.13 19.06 -20.26
CA TRP A 147 14.91 19.74 -21.54
C TRP A 147 16.04 20.69 -21.93
N SER A 148 16.68 21.41 -21.00
CA SER A 148 17.86 22.22 -21.35
C SER A 148 19.10 21.41 -21.73
N SER A 149 19.17 20.15 -21.32
CA SER A 149 20.27 19.26 -21.69
C SER A 149 20.14 18.73 -23.13
N LEU A 150 18.93 18.75 -23.72
CA LEU A 150 18.70 18.36 -25.11
C LEU A 150 19.39 19.34 -26.07
N GLY A 151 20.50 18.88 -26.67
CA GLY A 151 21.31 19.67 -27.61
C GLY A 151 22.48 20.43 -26.99
N ASN A 152 22.78 20.18 -25.70
CA ASN A 152 23.91 20.78 -24.99
C ASN A 152 25.07 19.75 -24.82
N ILE A 153 26.08 20.07 -24.00
CA ILE A 153 27.24 19.19 -23.76
C ILE A 153 26.79 17.87 -23.10
N CYS A 154 27.10 16.73 -23.74
CA CYS A 154 26.69 15.41 -23.26
C CYS A 154 27.92 14.56 -22.92
N PHE A 155 28.06 14.20 -21.65
CA PHE A 155 29.04 13.27 -21.10
C PHE A 155 28.38 11.96 -20.62
N TYR A 156 27.19 11.64 -21.13
CA TYR A 156 26.45 10.45 -20.75
C TYR A 156 27.31 9.18 -20.90
N LYS A 157 27.54 8.46 -19.79
CA LYS A 157 28.40 7.27 -19.71
C LYS A 157 29.86 7.45 -20.17
N ALA A 158 30.35 8.69 -20.22
CA ALA A 158 31.74 8.95 -20.58
C ALA A 158 32.68 8.61 -19.42
N ASP A 159 33.86 8.07 -19.72
CA ASP A 159 34.95 8.02 -18.75
C ASP A 159 35.65 9.39 -18.73
N LEU A 160 35.47 10.13 -17.64
CA LEU A 160 36.08 11.44 -17.40
C LEU A 160 37.15 11.36 -16.33
N THR A 161 37.70 10.18 -16.05
CA THR A 161 38.73 10.01 -15.01
C THR A 161 39.90 10.97 -15.27
N GLY A 162 40.21 11.84 -14.31
CA GLY A 162 41.28 12.85 -14.43
C GLY A 162 40.97 14.03 -15.35
N ALA A 163 39.73 14.20 -15.81
CA ALA A 163 39.35 15.31 -16.68
C ALA A 163 39.48 16.67 -15.94
N ASN A 164 39.89 17.70 -16.68
CA ASN A 164 40.03 19.05 -16.12
C ASN A 164 38.92 19.98 -16.64
N PHE A 165 38.01 20.37 -15.73
CA PHE A 165 36.94 21.33 -15.98
C PHE A 165 37.17 22.68 -15.27
N ALA A 166 38.41 22.97 -14.87
CA ALA A 166 38.70 24.21 -14.17
C ALA A 166 38.24 25.45 -14.97
N GLY A 167 37.44 26.31 -14.36
CA GLY A 167 36.87 27.51 -14.98
C GLY A 167 35.81 27.27 -16.06
N ALA A 168 35.44 26.02 -16.36
CA ALA A 168 34.49 25.70 -17.43
C ALA A 168 33.04 26.07 -17.06
N SER A 169 32.22 26.42 -18.05
CA SER A 169 30.77 26.58 -17.88
C SER A 169 30.06 25.29 -18.28
N LEU A 170 29.39 24.66 -17.32
CA LEU A 170 28.76 23.34 -17.44
C LEU A 170 27.24 23.39 -17.26
N LYS A 171 26.64 24.57 -17.54
CA LYS A 171 25.19 24.76 -17.46
C LYS A 171 24.46 23.85 -18.46
N GLY A 172 23.60 22.96 -17.95
CA GLY A 172 22.83 22.03 -18.77
C GLY A 172 23.67 20.87 -19.33
N ALA A 173 24.90 20.66 -18.85
CA ALA A 173 25.70 19.50 -19.22
C ALA A 173 25.10 18.20 -18.64
N ASP A 174 25.16 17.10 -19.38
CA ASP A 174 24.65 15.79 -18.95
C ASP A 174 25.79 14.88 -18.49
N PHE A 175 25.85 14.58 -17.19
CA PHE A 175 26.86 13.72 -16.56
C PHE A 175 26.32 12.36 -16.12
N ARG A 176 25.10 11.98 -16.54
CA ARG A 176 24.48 10.73 -16.08
C ARG A 176 25.36 9.53 -16.45
N GLY A 177 25.79 8.77 -15.45
CA GLY A 177 26.60 7.56 -15.59
C GLY A 177 28.05 7.80 -16.01
N ALA A 178 28.55 9.04 -15.98
CA ALA A 178 29.93 9.37 -16.33
C ALA A 178 30.90 8.97 -15.19
N LYS A 179 32.07 8.40 -15.48
CA LYS A 179 33.06 8.14 -14.42
C LYS A 179 33.79 9.44 -14.09
N LEU A 180 33.68 9.93 -12.84
CA LEU A 180 34.15 11.26 -12.42
C LEU A 180 35.34 11.22 -11.45
N ASP A 181 36.07 10.11 -11.41
CA ASP A 181 37.21 9.93 -10.51
C ASP A 181 38.33 10.92 -10.88
N TYR A 182 38.90 11.60 -9.89
CA TYR A 182 40.00 12.56 -10.03
C TYR A 182 39.70 13.76 -10.95
N VAL A 183 38.43 14.10 -11.15
CA VAL A 183 38.05 15.26 -11.98
C VAL A 183 38.34 16.57 -11.25
N ASN A 184 38.97 17.51 -11.96
CA ASN A 184 39.23 18.85 -11.44
C ASN A 184 38.05 19.79 -11.75
N TRP A 185 37.37 20.26 -10.70
CA TRP A 185 36.20 21.13 -10.79
C TRP A 185 36.49 22.61 -10.48
N ARG A 186 37.76 22.99 -10.31
CA ARG A 186 38.16 24.29 -9.74
C ARG A 186 37.58 25.49 -10.50
N GLY A 187 36.67 26.24 -9.86
CA GLY A 187 36.07 27.42 -10.47
C GLY A 187 35.12 27.14 -11.63
N ALA A 188 34.70 25.88 -11.82
CA ALA A 188 33.66 25.53 -12.79
C ALA A 188 32.32 26.19 -12.40
N THR A 189 31.59 26.70 -13.39
CA THR A 189 30.31 27.40 -13.18
C THR A 189 29.15 26.63 -13.79
N GLY A 190 27.95 26.80 -13.22
CA GLY A 190 26.73 26.20 -13.79
C GLY A 190 26.46 24.74 -13.42
N LEU A 191 27.27 24.12 -12.55
CA LEU A 191 27.11 22.75 -12.06
C LEU A 191 25.75 22.50 -11.36
N LYS A 192 25.18 23.52 -10.72
CA LYS A 192 23.82 23.47 -10.13
C LYS A 192 22.68 23.25 -11.15
N TRP A 193 22.98 23.45 -12.43
CA TRP A 193 22.06 23.26 -13.56
C TRP A 193 22.52 22.13 -14.48
N ALA A 194 23.55 21.38 -14.08
CA ALA A 194 23.94 20.17 -14.78
C ALA A 194 22.98 19.02 -14.43
N ARG A 195 22.87 18.07 -15.34
CA ARG A 195 22.06 16.86 -15.17
C ARG A 195 22.93 15.75 -14.62
N TRP A 196 22.72 15.42 -13.35
CA TRP A 196 23.43 14.38 -12.62
C TRP A 196 22.71 13.03 -12.68
N GLY A 197 23.46 11.92 -12.56
CA GLY A 197 22.90 10.59 -12.29
C GLY A 197 22.57 10.43 -10.81
N GLU A 198 21.67 9.49 -10.47
CA GLU A 198 21.27 9.24 -9.08
C GLU A 198 22.44 8.78 -8.19
N ASP A 199 23.50 8.25 -8.81
CA ASP A 199 24.55 7.49 -8.13
C ASP A 199 25.86 8.28 -7.93
N GLN A 200 26.03 9.44 -8.58
CA GLN A 200 27.38 10.00 -8.78
C GLN A 200 27.64 11.35 -8.13
N LEU A 201 26.64 12.21 -7.93
CA LEU A 201 26.76 13.51 -7.25
C LEU A 201 25.37 13.95 -6.74
N SER A 202 24.68 13.04 -6.06
CA SER A 202 23.32 13.29 -5.53
C SER A 202 23.32 14.27 -4.35
N ASP A 203 24.47 14.45 -3.70
CA ASP A 203 24.61 15.39 -2.60
C ASP A 203 24.88 16.82 -3.11
N LYS A 204 23.83 17.66 -3.04
CA LYS A 204 23.89 19.10 -3.37
C LYS A 204 25.06 19.78 -2.63
N ARG A 205 25.44 19.28 -1.45
CA ARG A 205 26.54 19.81 -0.63
C ARG A 205 27.90 19.63 -1.30
N VAL A 206 28.15 18.57 -2.07
CA VAL A 206 29.41 18.40 -2.83
C VAL A 206 29.51 19.45 -3.94
N VAL A 207 28.43 19.63 -4.70
CA VAL A 207 28.38 20.65 -5.76
C VAL A 207 28.52 22.05 -5.17
N GLU A 208 27.87 22.33 -4.04
CA GLU A 208 28.01 23.60 -3.32
C GLU A 208 29.42 23.82 -2.78
N LEU A 209 30.09 22.78 -2.26
CA LEU A 209 31.47 22.83 -1.79
C LEU A 209 32.45 23.13 -2.93
N LEU A 210 32.28 22.49 -4.08
CA LEU A 210 33.16 22.64 -5.25
C LEU A 210 32.93 23.96 -6.02
N THR A 211 31.80 24.64 -5.80
CA THR A 211 31.42 25.88 -6.52
C THR A 211 31.44 27.13 -5.65
N ARG A 212 31.88 27.02 -4.40
CA ARG A 212 31.73 28.09 -3.41
C ARG A 212 32.78 29.21 -3.52
N ASP A 213 32.35 30.40 -3.08
CA ASP A 213 33.18 31.50 -2.56
C ASP A 213 33.39 31.25 -1.03
N PRO A 214 34.62 31.29 -0.46
CA PRO A 214 34.99 30.70 0.85
C PRO A 214 34.25 31.20 2.11
N ASN A 215 33.36 32.18 2.01
CA ASN A 215 32.89 32.97 3.16
C ASN A 215 31.59 32.48 3.82
N GLY A 216 31.40 31.18 4.10
CA GLY A 216 30.32 30.88 5.04
C GLY A 216 30.27 29.52 5.70
N LYS A 217 29.48 29.50 6.79
CA LYS A 217 29.34 28.39 7.73
C LYS A 217 28.31 27.38 7.23
N ALA A 218 28.69 26.54 6.26
CA ALA A 218 27.85 25.42 5.83
C ALA A 218 28.37 24.11 6.47
N ASN A 219 27.46 23.21 6.84
CA ASN A 219 27.78 21.91 7.41
C ASN A 219 27.95 20.88 6.28
N TYR A 220 29.13 20.29 6.18
CA TYR A 220 29.50 19.27 5.19
C TYR A 220 29.79 17.92 5.85
N SER A 221 29.17 17.63 7.00
CA SER A 221 29.32 16.33 7.65
C SER A 221 28.83 15.18 6.75
N ASP A 222 29.53 14.05 6.79
CA ASP A 222 29.24 12.81 6.07
C ASP A 222 29.23 12.94 4.53
N VAL A 223 29.91 13.95 4.00
CA VAL A 223 30.04 14.15 2.56
C VAL A 223 31.00 13.12 1.95
N ASP A 224 30.66 12.59 0.76
CA ASP A 224 31.58 11.74 -0.01
C ASP A 224 32.42 12.58 -0.98
N LEU A 225 33.73 12.65 -0.73
CA LEU A 225 34.75 13.34 -1.52
C LEU A 225 35.86 12.37 -1.96
N SER A 226 35.59 11.06 -1.93
CA SER A 226 36.56 10.05 -2.33
C SER A 226 37.00 10.25 -3.77
N PHE A 227 38.27 9.99 -4.03
CA PHE A 227 38.91 10.14 -5.34
C PHE A 227 38.72 11.51 -6.00
N THR A 228 38.40 12.58 -5.25
CA THR A 228 38.19 13.92 -5.82
C THR A 228 39.48 14.73 -5.85
N ASP A 229 39.67 15.56 -6.89
CA ASP A 229 40.75 16.56 -6.93
C ASP A 229 40.30 17.85 -6.22
N LEU A 230 40.90 18.11 -5.07
CA LEU A 230 40.66 19.25 -4.18
C LEU A 230 41.92 20.12 -4.02
N GLU A 231 42.87 20.03 -4.97
CA GLU A 231 44.14 20.76 -4.92
C GLU A 231 43.93 22.29 -4.80
N GLY A 232 44.47 22.86 -3.72
CA GLY A 232 44.42 24.29 -3.42
C GLY A 232 43.02 24.84 -3.19
N VAL A 233 42.05 24.00 -2.81
CA VAL A 233 40.70 24.42 -2.37
C VAL A 233 40.76 24.98 -0.94
N ASP A 234 39.90 25.95 -0.63
CA ASP A 234 39.75 26.47 0.74
C ASP A 234 38.62 25.73 1.48
N LEU A 235 39.00 24.89 2.44
CA LEU A 235 38.13 24.11 3.31
C LEU A 235 38.25 24.56 4.78
N SER A 236 38.81 25.75 5.02
CA SER A 236 39.06 26.25 6.37
C SER A 236 37.76 26.47 7.14
N TYR A 237 37.80 26.14 8.45
CA TYR A 237 36.72 26.31 9.41
C TYR A 237 35.41 25.56 9.05
N LEU A 238 35.44 24.61 8.12
CA LEU A 238 34.28 23.80 7.75
C LEU A 238 34.08 22.63 8.72
N ASN A 239 32.81 22.25 8.91
CA ASN A 239 32.49 20.97 9.54
C ASN A 239 32.46 19.88 8.48
N LEU A 240 33.45 18.98 8.52
CA LEU A 240 33.64 17.84 7.63
C LEU A 240 33.61 16.52 8.41
N SER A 241 32.93 16.51 9.57
CA SER A 241 32.84 15.32 10.41
C SER A 241 32.24 14.15 9.61
N GLY A 242 32.87 12.97 9.65
CA GLY A 242 32.41 11.78 8.92
C GLY A 242 32.70 11.79 7.41
N ALA A 243 33.34 12.84 6.88
CA ALA A 243 33.61 12.93 5.44
C ALA A 243 34.53 11.80 4.93
N ASN A 244 34.31 11.39 3.67
CA ASN A 244 35.11 10.40 2.98
C ASN A 244 36.10 11.07 2.02
N PHE A 245 37.39 11.01 2.32
CA PHE A 245 38.49 11.47 1.47
C PHE A 245 39.33 10.34 0.87
N ILE A 246 38.86 9.08 0.92
CA ILE A 246 39.64 7.93 0.43
C ILE A 246 40.17 8.19 -0.98
N GLY A 247 41.49 8.15 -1.17
CA GLY A 247 42.15 8.38 -2.45
C GLY A 247 42.02 9.80 -3.03
N ALA A 248 41.51 10.78 -2.28
CA ALA A 248 41.38 12.17 -2.73
C ALA A 248 42.74 12.89 -2.82
N VAL A 249 42.80 13.94 -3.64
CA VAL A 249 44.00 14.79 -3.80
C VAL A 249 43.74 16.12 -3.10
N LEU A 250 44.37 16.35 -1.94
CA LEU A 250 44.27 17.57 -1.11
C LEU A 250 45.60 18.34 -1.05
N ARG A 251 46.33 18.38 -2.16
CA ARG A 251 47.62 19.08 -2.22
C ARG A 251 47.43 20.58 -2.03
N GLY A 252 48.19 21.19 -1.11
CA GLY A 252 48.10 22.63 -0.86
C GLY A 252 46.72 23.13 -0.38
N THR A 253 45.80 22.23 0.00
CA THR A 253 44.44 22.59 0.44
C THR A 253 44.49 23.26 1.81
N ASN A 254 43.64 24.28 2.01
CA ASN A 254 43.53 24.96 3.31
C ASN A 254 42.50 24.24 4.19
N LEU A 255 42.93 23.52 5.22
CA LEU A 255 42.09 22.84 6.21
C LEU A 255 42.18 23.50 7.60
N GLU A 256 42.65 24.75 7.66
CA GLU A 256 42.84 25.49 8.90
C GLU A 256 41.54 25.54 9.71
N GLY A 257 41.59 25.10 10.98
CA GLY A 257 40.41 25.11 11.87
C GLY A 257 39.25 24.19 11.47
N ALA A 258 39.41 23.31 10.47
CA ALA A 258 38.36 22.40 10.03
C ALA A 258 38.06 21.32 11.10
N ILE A 259 36.81 20.85 11.15
CA ILE A 259 36.39 19.73 12.00
C ILE A 259 36.43 18.46 11.14
N LEU A 260 37.44 17.62 11.35
CA LEU A 260 37.72 16.37 10.63
C LEU A 260 37.47 15.14 11.54
N ARG A 261 36.47 15.22 12.42
CA ARG A 261 36.10 14.11 13.31
C ARG A 261 35.59 12.92 12.51
N ASP A 262 36.02 11.69 12.82
CA ASP A 262 35.57 10.44 12.18
C ASP A 262 35.74 10.40 10.64
N VAL A 263 36.71 11.15 10.12
CA VAL A 263 37.00 11.24 8.68
C VAL A 263 37.74 10.00 8.17
N ARG A 264 37.44 9.55 6.95
CA ARG A 264 38.21 8.49 6.27
C ARG A 264 39.17 9.10 5.26
N ALA A 265 40.48 9.06 5.51
CA ALA A 265 41.50 9.68 4.66
C ALA A 265 42.61 8.69 4.23
N VAL A 266 42.24 7.43 4.05
CA VAL A 266 43.12 6.35 3.57
C VAL A 266 43.54 6.63 2.12
N GLY A 267 44.84 6.56 1.83
CA GLY A 267 45.40 6.81 0.50
C GLY A 267 45.25 8.26 0.01
N THR A 268 44.90 9.19 0.89
CA THR A 268 44.72 10.61 0.56
C THR A 268 46.06 11.33 0.43
N ASP A 269 46.16 12.26 -0.53
CA ASP A 269 47.36 13.07 -0.74
C ASP A 269 47.23 14.45 -0.10
N PHE A 270 47.79 14.66 1.10
CA PHE A 270 47.80 15.94 1.81
C PHE A 270 49.10 16.73 1.62
N THR A 271 49.87 16.46 0.56
CA THR A 271 51.17 17.12 0.38
C THR A 271 51.01 18.65 0.38
N GLY A 272 51.67 19.35 1.30
CA GLY A 272 51.57 20.82 1.41
C GLY A 272 50.26 21.36 1.98
N ALA A 273 49.34 20.51 2.47
CA ALA A 273 48.08 20.96 3.05
C ALA A 273 48.29 21.72 4.38
N ARG A 274 47.36 22.63 4.72
CA ARG A 274 47.42 23.45 5.94
C ARG A 274 46.44 22.91 6.99
N PHE A 275 46.95 22.39 8.11
CA PHE A 275 46.16 21.72 9.16
C PHE A 275 46.06 22.49 10.48
N THR A 276 46.67 23.67 10.57
CA THR A 276 46.75 24.43 11.83
C THR A 276 45.36 24.64 12.45
N GLY A 277 45.19 24.19 13.70
CA GLY A 277 43.95 24.30 14.46
C GLY A 277 42.84 23.32 14.07
N ALA A 278 43.07 22.41 13.12
CA ALA A 278 42.08 21.40 12.74
C ALA A 278 41.85 20.38 13.87
N CYS A 279 40.64 19.80 13.89
CA CYS A 279 40.27 18.72 14.80
C CYS A 279 40.27 17.39 14.06
N ILE A 280 41.18 16.48 14.41
CA ILE A 280 41.41 15.18 13.72
C ILE A 280 41.04 13.98 14.60
N GLU A 281 40.03 14.15 15.45
CA GLU A 281 39.49 13.11 16.32
C GLU A 281 39.03 11.89 15.49
N ASN A 282 39.54 10.70 15.81
CA ASN A 282 39.18 9.44 15.12
C ASN A 282 39.30 9.45 13.59
N TRP A 283 40.14 10.32 13.01
CA TRP A 283 40.39 10.24 11.57
C TRP A 283 41.17 8.96 11.23
N SER A 284 40.82 8.33 10.12
CA SER A 284 41.41 7.07 9.67
C SER A 284 42.42 7.35 8.56
N ILE A 285 43.70 7.08 8.83
CA ILE A 285 44.80 7.15 7.87
C ILE A 285 45.59 5.84 7.87
N ASP A 286 46.42 5.62 6.85
CA ASP A 286 47.22 4.41 6.68
C ASP A 286 48.61 4.73 6.06
N ALA A 287 49.38 3.68 5.75
CA ALA A 287 50.68 3.79 5.09
C ALA A 287 50.64 4.49 3.72
N SER A 288 49.50 4.46 3.01
CA SER A 288 49.35 5.13 1.71
C SER A 288 48.98 6.60 1.80
N THR A 289 48.64 7.09 2.99
CA THR A 289 48.31 8.50 3.22
C THR A 289 49.59 9.35 3.17
N LYS A 290 49.62 10.36 2.32
CA LYS A 290 50.79 11.24 2.13
C LYS A 290 50.64 12.49 2.96
N LEU A 291 51.54 12.68 3.92
CA LEU A 291 51.55 13.84 4.85
C LEU A 291 52.78 14.73 4.66
N GLN A 292 53.52 14.59 3.56
CA GLN A 292 54.76 15.34 3.35
C GLN A 292 54.50 16.85 3.25
N GLN A 293 55.35 17.65 3.89
CA GLN A 293 55.31 19.11 3.83
C GLN A 293 54.00 19.73 4.34
N VAL A 294 53.25 19.02 5.19
CA VAL A 294 52.05 19.55 5.82
C VAL A 294 52.40 20.73 6.73
N ASP A 295 51.75 21.89 6.50
CA ASP A 295 51.86 23.06 7.38
C ASP A 295 50.88 22.92 8.54
N CYS A 296 51.39 22.47 9.67
CA CYS A 296 50.61 22.22 10.86
C CYS A 296 51.36 22.70 12.09
N ARG A 297 50.94 23.80 12.71
CA ARG A 297 51.53 24.29 13.97
C ARG A 297 50.94 23.57 15.19
N PHE A 298 49.67 23.19 15.13
CA PHE A 298 49.00 22.37 16.14
C PHE A 298 47.67 21.81 15.63
N VAL A 299 47.18 20.75 16.26
CA VAL A 299 45.88 20.11 16.01
C VAL A 299 45.18 19.75 17.32
N PHE A 300 43.88 19.47 17.26
CA PHE A 300 43.10 18.92 18.36
C PHE A 300 42.76 17.45 18.07
N LEU A 301 42.95 16.58 19.07
CA LEU A 301 42.55 15.18 18.98
C LEU A 301 41.11 14.94 19.45
N GLN A 302 40.44 15.98 19.96
CA GLN A 302 39.04 15.94 20.38
C GLN A 302 38.28 17.20 19.97
N GLU A 303 37.05 17.04 19.48
CA GLU A 303 36.18 18.16 19.18
C GLU A 303 35.69 18.82 20.47
N PHE A 304 35.23 18.01 21.42
CA PHE A 304 34.74 18.46 22.72
C PHE A 304 35.77 18.24 23.83
N PRO A 305 35.85 19.12 24.84
CA PRO A 305 36.73 18.90 25.98
C PRO A 305 36.40 17.60 26.73
N LYS A 306 37.41 16.91 27.29
CA LYS A 306 37.15 15.72 28.12
C LYS A 306 36.23 16.06 29.29
N PRO A 307 35.27 15.18 29.65
CA PRO A 307 34.41 15.38 30.82
C PRO A 307 35.23 15.73 32.07
N GLY A 308 34.94 16.88 32.69
CA GLY A 308 35.65 17.36 33.88
C GLY A 308 36.96 18.12 33.60
N THR A 309 37.32 18.38 32.34
CA THR A 309 38.48 19.21 31.96
C THR A 309 38.12 20.22 30.88
N ASN A 310 38.96 21.24 30.69
CA ASN A 310 38.87 22.17 29.55
C ASN A 310 39.79 21.75 28.38
N SER A 311 40.35 20.53 28.40
CA SER A 311 41.32 20.08 27.39
C SER A 311 40.63 19.35 26.24
N ARG A 312 40.96 19.78 25.01
CA ARG A 312 40.59 19.13 23.73
C ARG A 312 41.73 18.26 23.16
N ASP A 313 42.70 17.90 24.01
CA ASP A 313 43.93 17.19 23.62
C ASP A 313 44.65 17.85 22.43
N ARG A 314 45.12 19.08 22.64
CA ARG A 314 45.94 19.79 21.66
C ARG A 314 47.30 19.11 21.51
N GLN A 315 47.76 18.90 20.28
CA GLN A 315 49.11 18.43 19.96
C GLN A 315 49.86 19.51 19.15
N PRO A 316 51.12 19.86 19.51
CA PRO A 316 51.79 19.47 20.75
C PRO A 316 51.08 20.09 21.98
N ALA A 317 51.23 19.48 23.15
CA ALA A 317 50.56 19.95 24.39
C ALA A 317 50.92 21.42 24.75
N SER A 318 52.11 21.87 24.35
CA SER A 318 52.57 23.26 24.43
C SER A 318 53.51 23.56 23.26
N GLY A 319 53.57 24.81 22.79
CA GLY A 319 54.40 25.20 21.63
C GLY A 319 53.72 24.95 20.28
N GLU A 320 54.51 24.98 19.21
CA GLU A 320 54.09 24.64 17.83
C GLU A 320 54.93 23.46 17.35
N PHE A 321 54.39 22.63 16.45
CA PHE A 321 55.18 21.63 15.75
C PHE A 321 56.26 22.31 14.90
N GLU A 322 57.47 21.77 14.92
CA GLU A 322 58.51 22.13 13.96
C GLU A 322 58.21 21.45 12.60
N PRO A 323 58.78 21.96 11.48
CA PRO A 323 58.59 21.34 10.17
C PRO A 323 58.95 19.85 10.16
N GLY A 324 57.95 19.00 9.90
CA GLY A 324 58.09 17.53 9.87
C GLY A 324 57.69 16.80 11.16
N ASP A 325 57.47 17.48 12.28
CA ASP A 325 57.08 16.82 13.55
C ASP A 325 55.70 16.16 13.44
N PHE A 326 54.76 16.82 12.75
CA PHE A 326 53.43 16.28 12.49
C PHE A 326 53.51 14.96 11.70
N GLU A 327 54.46 14.85 10.76
CA GLU A 327 54.68 13.65 9.96
C GLU A 327 55.17 12.50 10.84
N GLN A 328 56.13 12.78 11.75
CA GLN A 328 56.70 11.78 12.65
C GLN A 328 55.68 11.23 13.66
N LEU A 329 54.74 12.07 14.14
CA LEU A 329 53.68 11.65 15.05
C LEU A 329 52.87 10.48 14.51
N TYR A 330 52.63 10.46 13.19
CA TYR A 330 51.80 9.45 12.53
C TYR A 330 52.59 8.32 11.87
N GLN A 331 53.92 8.46 11.68
CA GLN A 331 54.79 7.37 11.24
C GLN A 331 54.87 6.20 12.24
N THR A 332 54.64 6.45 13.55
CA THR A 332 54.76 5.44 14.62
C THR A 332 53.51 4.55 14.77
N VAL A 333 52.37 4.90 14.14
CA VAL A 333 51.05 4.23 14.31
C VAL A 333 50.77 3.16 13.23
N ILE A 334 51.70 2.93 12.29
CA ILE A 334 51.45 2.18 11.04
C ILE A 334 51.88 0.70 11.13
N ASP A 335 51.43 -0.03 12.16
CA ASP A 335 51.64 -1.48 12.29
C ASP A 335 50.38 -2.36 12.22
N THR A 336 49.21 -1.73 12.31
CA THR A 336 47.90 -2.37 12.18
C THR A 336 47.06 -1.54 11.24
N PHE A 337 46.21 -2.18 10.43
CA PHE A 337 45.18 -1.45 9.69
C PHE A 337 43.79 -1.86 10.17
N GLU A 338 42.94 -0.85 10.37
CA GLU A 338 41.60 -1.00 10.90
C GLU A 338 40.57 -0.96 9.77
N LEU A 339 39.65 -1.91 9.76
CA LEU A 339 38.50 -1.92 8.86
C LEU A 339 37.26 -1.54 9.66
N ILE A 340 36.60 -0.45 9.27
CA ILE A 340 35.45 0.11 10.00
C ILE A 340 34.17 -0.12 9.17
N PHE A 341 33.23 -0.86 9.76
CA PHE A 341 31.93 -1.20 9.17
C PHE A 341 30.82 -0.46 9.93
N ARG A 342 30.24 0.57 9.31
CA ARG A 342 29.25 1.46 9.96
C ARG A 342 27.82 0.90 10.00
N ASN A 343 27.48 -0.01 9.07
CA ASN A 343 26.12 -0.54 8.90
C ASN A 343 26.02 -2.02 9.31
N GLY A 344 26.79 -2.42 10.32
CA GLY A 344 27.02 -3.83 10.62
C GLY A 344 27.99 -4.51 9.66
N LEU A 345 28.39 -5.72 10.01
CA LEU A 345 29.36 -6.54 9.28
C LEU A 345 28.68 -7.86 8.88
N ASP A 346 28.50 -8.09 7.58
CA ASP A 346 28.15 -9.44 7.10
C ASP A 346 29.39 -10.35 7.25
N TRP A 347 29.37 -11.13 8.32
CA TRP A 347 30.51 -11.93 8.74
C TRP A 347 30.89 -12.99 7.71
N LYS A 348 29.92 -13.59 7.02
CA LYS A 348 30.18 -14.65 6.04
C LYS A 348 30.88 -14.09 4.82
N THR A 349 30.42 -12.94 4.33
CA THR A 349 31.02 -12.25 3.19
C THR A 349 32.43 -11.78 3.53
N PHE A 350 32.60 -11.15 4.69
CA PHE A 350 33.90 -10.66 5.14
C PHE A 350 34.93 -11.79 5.34
N GLN A 351 34.53 -12.90 5.94
CA GLN A 351 35.42 -14.05 6.13
C GLN A 351 35.87 -14.64 4.78
N ALA A 352 34.96 -14.75 3.81
CA ALA A 352 35.30 -15.22 2.47
C ALA A 352 36.27 -14.28 1.75
N SER A 353 36.09 -12.95 1.87
CA SER A 353 37.02 -11.95 1.34
C SER A 353 38.40 -12.03 2.00
N LEU A 354 38.44 -12.25 3.32
CA LEU A 354 39.70 -12.37 4.06
C LEU A 354 40.46 -13.64 3.67
N ASP A 355 39.76 -14.76 3.51
CA ASP A 355 40.38 -16.04 3.12
C ASP A 355 40.93 -16.01 1.69
N GLU A 356 40.25 -15.31 0.78
CA GLU A 356 40.71 -15.07 -0.60
C GLU A 356 42.03 -14.30 -0.63
N VAL A 357 42.12 -13.19 0.10
CA VAL A 357 43.34 -12.38 0.17
C VAL A 357 44.46 -13.11 0.92
N ARG A 358 44.14 -13.95 1.90
CA ARG A 358 45.13 -14.83 2.58
C ARG A 358 45.73 -15.86 1.65
N GLN A 359 44.95 -16.43 0.73
CA GLN A 359 45.44 -17.38 -0.27
C GLN A 359 46.32 -16.71 -1.32
N ALA A 360 45.97 -15.48 -1.73
CA ALA A 360 46.75 -14.69 -2.68
C ALA A 360 48.09 -14.19 -2.09
N ASN A 361 48.14 -13.94 -0.77
CA ASN A 361 49.30 -13.39 -0.07
C ASN A 361 49.79 -14.28 1.10
N PRO A 362 50.33 -15.48 0.82
CA PRO A 362 50.70 -16.43 1.86
C PRO A 362 51.87 -15.97 2.75
N THR A 363 52.71 -15.05 2.27
CA THR A 363 53.87 -14.50 3.00
C THR A 363 53.52 -13.35 3.94
N ALA A 364 52.33 -12.77 3.83
CA ALA A 364 51.91 -11.60 4.61
C ALA A 364 51.35 -11.95 6.01
N HIS A 365 51.17 -13.25 6.32
CA HIS A 365 50.66 -13.77 7.59
C HIS A 365 49.47 -12.96 8.16
N LEU A 366 48.51 -12.63 7.28
CA LEU A 366 47.37 -11.79 7.62
C LEU A 366 46.49 -12.48 8.68
N ARG A 367 46.35 -11.84 9.85
CA ARG A 367 45.55 -12.34 10.97
C ARG A 367 44.65 -11.28 11.57
N MET A 368 43.47 -11.71 11.99
CA MET A 368 42.56 -10.87 12.75
C MET A 368 43.03 -10.75 14.18
N GLN A 369 43.19 -9.52 14.66
CA GLN A 369 43.68 -9.23 16.00
C GLN A 369 42.52 -8.98 16.98
N SER A 370 41.53 -8.18 16.58
CA SER A 370 40.33 -7.94 17.38
C SER A 370 39.15 -7.51 16.52
N VAL A 371 37.95 -7.72 17.06
CA VAL A 371 36.69 -7.16 16.56
C VAL A 371 36.06 -6.37 17.71
N GLU A 372 35.81 -5.09 17.49
CA GLU A 372 35.22 -4.18 18.49
C GLU A 372 33.89 -3.68 17.97
N THR A 373 32.80 -3.92 18.72
CA THR A 373 31.51 -3.29 18.45
C THR A 373 31.43 -2.01 19.27
N LYS A 374 31.48 -0.85 18.62
CA LYS A 374 31.30 0.44 19.29
C LYS A 374 29.80 0.77 19.35
N GLY A 375 29.39 1.54 20.37
CA GLY A 375 28.02 2.08 20.45
C GLY A 375 27.67 2.79 19.14
N ASP A 376 26.42 2.68 18.70
CA ASP A 376 25.87 3.15 17.41
C ASP A 376 26.02 2.21 16.19
N GLY A 377 26.30 0.91 16.40
CA GLY A 377 26.20 -0.12 15.33
C GLY A 377 27.46 -0.32 14.48
N TYR A 378 28.57 0.32 14.88
CA TYR A 378 29.88 0.20 14.24
C TYR A 378 30.58 -1.10 14.64
N VAL A 379 31.13 -1.79 13.65
CA VAL A 379 32.04 -2.93 13.86
C VAL A 379 33.42 -2.53 13.35
N VAL A 380 34.44 -2.57 14.21
CA VAL A 380 35.83 -2.31 13.85
C VAL A 380 36.60 -3.61 13.88
N VAL A 381 37.20 -4.01 12.76
CA VAL A 381 38.05 -5.20 12.66
C VAL A 381 39.50 -4.77 12.50
N LYS A 382 40.34 -5.13 13.47
CA LYS A 382 41.78 -4.84 13.43
C LYS A 382 42.53 -6.02 12.82
N LEU A 383 43.28 -5.77 11.76
CA LEU A 383 44.09 -6.77 11.08
C LEU A 383 45.58 -6.49 11.27
N ARG A 384 46.35 -7.57 11.47
CA ARG A 384 47.81 -7.55 11.53
C ARG A 384 48.38 -8.33 10.34
N ALA A 385 49.38 -7.76 9.68
CA ALA A 385 50.15 -8.40 8.63
C ALA A 385 51.64 -8.41 9.03
N GLU A 386 52.30 -9.56 8.86
CA GLU A 386 53.74 -9.73 9.12
C GLU A 386 54.42 -10.09 7.78
N GLY A 387 55.35 -9.25 7.32
CA GLY A 387 56.19 -9.57 6.16
C GLY A 387 55.73 -9.07 4.78
N SER A 388 54.81 -8.10 4.65
CA SER A 388 54.47 -7.50 3.35
C SER A 388 55.16 -6.15 3.10
N GLU A 389 55.58 -5.92 1.84
CA GLU A 389 56.23 -4.66 1.42
C GLU A 389 55.24 -3.49 1.22
N SER A 390 53.92 -3.72 1.26
CA SER A 390 52.91 -2.65 1.27
C SER A 390 51.61 -3.06 1.97
N LYS A 391 51.43 -2.59 3.22
CA LYS A 391 50.22 -2.83 4.02
C LYS A 391 48.98 -2.12 3.43
N ALA A 392 49.19 -1.00 2.74
CA ALA A 392 48.13 -0.29 2.02
C ALA A 392 47.54 -1.13 0.88
N GLN A 393 48.38 -1.91 0.20
CA GLN A 393 47.92 -2.84 -0.83
C GLN A 393 47.05 -3.94 -0.22
N LEU A 394 47.45 -4.53 0.92
CA LEU A 394 46.63 -5.52 1.62
C LEU A 394 45.30 -4.94 2.13
N TYR A 395 45.30 -3.71 2.65
CA TYR A 395 44.06 -3.02 3.01
C TYR A 395 43.14 -2.90 1.79
N GLN A 396 43.67 -2.43 0.65
CA GLN A 396 42.90 -2.27 -0.57
C GLN A 396 42.38 -3.61 -1.09
N GLU A 397 43.19 -4.67 -1.10
CA GLU A 397 42.79 -6.00 -1.54
C GLU A 397 41.65 -6.58 -0.68
N VAL A 398 41.78 -6.52 0.66
CA VAL A 398 40.72 -6.98 1.58
C VAL A 398 39.44 -6.16 1.42
N TRP A 399 39.58 -4.84 1.28
CA TRP A 399 38.42 -3.95 1.13
C TRP A 399 37.73 -4.11 -0.22
N GLN A 400 38.48 -4.23 -1.33
CA GLN A 400 37.92 -4.46 -2.67
C GLN A 400 37.22 -5.82 -2.75
N ALA A 401 37.86 -6.88 -2.27
CA ALA A 401 37.24 -8.22 -2.24
C ALA A 401 35.95 -8.25 -1.40
N TYR A 402 35.87 -7.43 -0.34
CA TYR A 402 34.65 -7.26 0.43
C TYR A 402 33.58 -6.46 -0.32
N LEU A 403 33.95 -5.31 -0.90
CA LEU A 403 33.03 -4.44 -1.64
C LEU A 403 32.43 -5.13 -2.87
N GLU A 404 33.21 -5.90 -3.63
CA GLU A 404 32.71 -6.64 -4.79
C GLU A 404 31.65 -7.67 -4.39
N ARG A 405 31.90 -8.42 -3.32
CA ARG A 405 30.96 -9.43 -2.83
C ARG A 405 29.70 -8.79 -2.24
N ILE A 406 29.85 -7.68 -1.52
CA ILE A 406 28.69 -6.89 -1.04
C ILE A 406 27.89 -6.32 -2.21
N ARG A 407 28.51 -5.83 -3.29
CA ARG A 407 27.77 -5.37 -4.49
C ARG A 407 26.97 -6.50 -5.15
N VAL A 408 27.55 -7.69 -5.27
CA VAL A 408 26.83 -8.85 -5.82
C VAL A 408 25.65 -9.22 -4.92
N LEU A 409 25.86 -9.24 -3.61
CA LEU A 409 24.83 -9.54 -2.63
C LEU A 409 23.72 -8.48 -2.59
N GLU A 410 24.09 -7.20 -2.69
CA GLU A 410 23.12 -6.10 -2.75
C GLU A 410 22.34 -6.13 -4.06
N GLY A 411 22.98 -6.49 -5.18
CA GLY A 411 22.30 -6.73 -6.45
C GLY A 411 21.24 -7.83 -6.36
N THR A 412 21.53 -8.94 -5.67
CA THR A 412 20.55 -10.03 -5.48
C THR A 412 19.41 -9.63 -4.55
N TYR A 413 19.70 -8.87 -3.47
CA TYR A 413 18.67 -8.30 -2.61
C TYR A 413 17.77 -7.31 -3.34
N GLN A 414 18.35 -6.41 -4.13
CA GLN A 414 17.60 -5.43 -4.93
C GLN A 414 16.70 -6.13 -5.97
N GLN A 415 17.20 -7.17 -6.61
CA GLN A 415 16.40 -7.97 -7.54
C GLN A 415 15.26 -8.69 -6.81
N ALA A 416 15.51 -9.28 -5.64
CA ALA A 416 14.45 -9.90 -4.83
C ALA A 416 13.39 -8.89 -4.36
N ILE A 417 13.79 -7.65 -4.04
CA ILE A 417 12.87 -6.56 -3.71
C ILE A 417 12.04 -6.16 -4.93
N ALA A 418 12.66 -6.01 -6.10
CA ALA A 418 11.97 -5.66 -7.34
C ALA A 418 10.97 -6.74 -7.77
N ASP A 419 11.34 -8.02 -7.67
CA ASP A 419 10.44 -9.14 -7.95
C ASP A 419 9.24 -9.14 -6.99
N LYS A 420 9.47 -8.83 -5.71
CA LYS A 420 8.40 -8.71 -4.71
C LYS A 420 7.51 -7.49 -4.96
N GLN A 421 8.06 -6.39 -5.45
CA GLN A 421 7.31 -5.19 -5.84
C GLN A 421 6.44 -5.44 -7.08
N ASN A 422 6.98 -6.13 -8.09
CA ASN A 422 6.20 -6.56 -9.26
C ASN A 422 5.04 -7.46 -8.85
N GLN A 423 5.30 -8.43 -7.97
CA GLN A 423 4.25 -9.29 -7.43
C GLN A 423 3.17 -8.48 -6.69
N LEU A 424 3.58 -7.46 -5.91
CA LEU A 424 2.64 -6.57 -5.22
C LEU A 424 1.82 -5.71 -6.19
N ASP A 425 2.41 -5.25 -7.28
CA ASP A 425 1.71 -4.46 -8.29
C ASP A 425 0.74 -5.31 -9.12
N ASP A 426 1.08 -6.57 -9.41
CA ASP A 426 0.16 -7.54 -9.99
C ASP A 426 -1.03 -7.80 -9.05
N TYR A 427 -0.78 -7.97 -7.74
CA TYR A 427 -1.85 -8.07 -6.74
C TYR A 427 -2.74 -6.82 -6.69
N LYS A 428 -2.16 -5.61 -6.79
CA LYS A 428 -2.94 -4.37 -6.84
C LYS A 428 -3.79 -4.28 -8.11
N ALA A 429 -3.26 -4.65 -9.26
CA ALA A 429 -3.97 -4.64 -10.53
C ALA A 429 -5.14 -5.64 -10.54
N GLN A 430 -4.93 -6.84 -9.98
CA GLN A 430 -6.00 -7.83 -9.77
C GLN A 430 -7.09 -7.28 -8.85
N ASN A 431 -6.72 -6.64 -7.73
CA ASN A 431 -7.68 -6.03 -6.81
C ASN A 431 -8.48 -4.88 -7.44
N GLN A 432 -7.85 -4.04 -8.28
CA GLN A 432 -8.55 -2.99 -9.02
C GLN A 432 -9.56 -3.56 -10.02
N THR A 433 -9.18 -4.62 -10.74
CA THR A 433 -10.07 -5.32 -11.67
C THR A 433 -11.27 -5.94 -10.93
N LEU A 434 -11.02 -6.54 -9.77
CA LEU A 434 -12.06 -7.12 -8.90
C LEU A 434 -13.01 -6.04 -8.35
N LEU A 435 -12.50 -4.85 -8.01
CA LEU A 435 -13.30 -3.69 -7.60
C LEU A 435 -14.20 -3.20 -8.74
N GLU A 436 -13.70 -3.15 -9.97
CA GLU A 436 -14.48 -2.77 -11.16
C GLU A 436 -15.63 -3.76 -11.42
N ILE A 437 -15.34 -5.06 -11.36
CA ILE A 437 -16.34 -6.15 -11.47
C ILE A 437 -17.37 -6.03 -10.34
N THR A 438 -16.92 -5.78 -9.11
CA THR A 438 -17.81 -5.62 -7.96
C THR A 438 -18.69 -4.37 -8.10
N ARG A 439 -18.17 -3.29 -8.69
CA ARG A 439 -18.95 -2.07 -8.97
C ARG A 439 -20.03 -2.34 -10.02
N GLN A 440 -19.72 -3.15 -11.04
CA GLN A 440 -20.68 -3.59 -12.04
C GLN A 440 -21.76 -4.52 -11.42
N LEU A 441 -21.37 -5.41 -10.50
CA LEU A 441 -22.31 -6.23 -9.72
C LEU A 441 -23.16 -5.39 -8.74
N ALA A 442 -22.59 -4.33 -8.15
CA ALA A 442 -23.31 -3.39 -7.29
C ALA A 442 -24.37 -2.60 -8.08
N GLN A 443 -24.10 -2.29 -9.35
CA GLN A 443 -25.06 -1.63 -10.24
C GLN A 443 -26.18 -2.56 -10.70
N SER A 444 -25.93 -3.87 -10.82
CA SER A 444 -26.95 -4.86 -11.19
C SER A 444 -27.77 -5.38 -9.99
N SER A 445 -27.29 -5.22 -8.76
CA SER A 445 -27.93 -5.71 -7.51
C SER A 445 -28.90 -4.72 -6.85
N ILE A 446 -29.24 -3.60 -7.51
CA ILE A 446 -30.17 -2.56 -7.00
C ILE A 446 -31.63 -3.08 -6.85
N GLN A 447 -31.93 -4.33 -7.21
CA GLN A 447 -33.30 -4.87 -7.18
C GLN A 447 -33.68 -5.69 -5.93
N ARG A 448 -32.80 -5.84 -4.93
CA ARG A 448 -33.07 -6.70 -3.75
C ARG A 448 -33.49 -5.85 -2.55
N ARG A 449 -34.78 -5.89 -2.20
CA ARG A 449 -35.40 -5.03 -1.19
C ARG A 449 -35.58 -5.81 0.12
N PRO A 450 -35.13 -5.31 1.27
CA PRO A 450 -35.38 -5.96 2.56
C PRO A 450 -36.87 -5.93 2.92
N ALA A 451 -37.34 -6.91 3.69
CA ALA A 451 -38.78 -7.11 3.95
C ALA A 451 -39.40 -6.10 4.93
N THR A 452 -38.67 -5.59 5.94
CA THR A 452 -39.16 -4.61 6.94
C THR A 452 -38.01 -3.88 7.65
N GLY A 453 -38.23 -2.64 8.11
CA GLY A 453 -37.33 -1.91 9.02
C GLY A 453 -36.05 -1.34 8.39
N GLU A 454 -35.23 -0.66 9.20
CA GLU A 454 -33.86 -0.31 8.79
C GLU A 454 -33.04 -1.58 8.61
N ALA A 455 -32.41 -1.70 7.45
CA ALA A 455 -31.72 -2.93 7.07
C ALA A 455 -30.39 -2.64 6.40
N VAL A 456 -29.38 -3.41 6.76
CA VAL A 456 -28.07 -3.36 6.15
C VAL A 456 -27.82 -4.71 5.48
N ILE A 457 -27.37 -4.70 4.23
CA ILE A 457 -26.94 -5.89 3.50
C ILE A 457 -25.43 -5.75 3.24
N LEU A 458 -24.65 -6.66 3.80
CA LEU A 458 -23.22 -6.82 3.54
C LEU A 458 -23.03 -8.01 2.59
N SER A 459 -22.87 -7.74 1.30
CA SER A 459 -22.67 -8.79 0.28
C SER A 459 -21.18 -9.06 0.06
N LEU A 460 -20.79 -10.32 0.16
CA LEU A 460 -19.45 -10.85 -0.09
C LEU A 460 -19.50 -11.72 -1.36
N PRO A 461 -19.54 -11.12 -2.57
CA PRO A 461 -19.83 -11.85 -3.80
C PRO A 461 -18.74 -12.85 -4.20
N GLN A 462 -17.48 -12.56 -3.87
CA GLN A 462 -16.31 -13.37 -4.22
C GLN A 462 -15.25 -13.24 -3.12
N GLY A 463 -14.57 -14.35 -2.83
CA GLY A 463 -13.50 -14.39 -1.85
C GLY A 463 -13.52 -15.64 -0.99
N SER A 464 -12.55 -15.72 -0.09
CA SER A 464 -12.43 -16.75 0.95
C SER A 464 -11.61 -16.19 2.10
N LEU A 465 -11.61 -16.84 3.26
CA LEU A 465 -10.68 -16.46 4.34
C LEU A 465 -9.20 -16.57 3.90
N ALA A 466 -8.86 -17.37 2.89
CA ALA A 466 -7.49 -17.47 2.38
C ALA A 466 -7.09 -16.35 1.41
N THR A 467 -8.07 -15.77 0.70
CA THR A 467 -7.82 -14.76 -0.36
C THR A 467 -8.33 -13.37 -0.01
N GLY A 468 -9.09 -13.23 1.09
CA GLY A 468 -9.87 -12.03 1.40
C GLY A 468 -11.17 -11.97 0.63
N PHE A 469 -12.01 -10.99 0.97
CA PHE A 469 -13.32 -10.74 0.35
C PHE A 469 -13.45 -9.29 -0.08
N THR A 470 -14.12 -9.05 -1.20
CA THR A 470 -14.70 -7.73 -1.47
C THR A 470 -16.05 -7.65 -0.75
N VAL A 471 -16.35 -6.49 -0.16
CA VAL A 471 -17.60 -6.28 0.57
C VAL A 471 -18.37 -5.12 -0.05
N LEU A 472 -19.64 -5.37 -0.38
CA LEU A 472 -20.61 -4.36 -0.77
C LEU A 472 -21.61 -4.17 0.37
N ALA A 473 -21.60 -3.01 1.00
CA ALA A 473 -22.57 -2.63 2.02
C ALA A 473 -23.68 -1.77 1.40
N GLN A 474 -24.93 -2.17 1.60
CA GLN A 474 -26.13 -1.42 1.21
C GLN A 474 -26.96 -1.15 2.46
N VAL A 475 -27.22 0.13 2.76
CA VAL A 475 -28.01 0.56 3.91
C VAL A 475 -29.36 1.06 3.41
N TRP A 476 -30.43 0.51 3.96
CA TRP A 476 -31.82 0.76 3.61
C TRP A 476 -32.55 1.33 4.84
N ASN A 477 -33.38 2.35 4.65
CA ASN A 477 -34.22 2.85 5.72
C ASN A 477 -35.50 2.00 5.89
N ALA A 478 -36.30 2.33 6.91
CA ALA A 478 -37.58 1.68 7.18
C ALA A 478 -38.60 1.75 6.03
N GLU A 479 -38.51 2.77 5.16
CA GLU A 479 -39.32 2.90 3.94
C GLU A 479 -38.79 2.04 2.76
N GLN A 480 -37.74 1.24 3.04
CA GLN A 480 -37.05 0.38 2.09
C GLN A 480 -36.51 1.15 0.88
N THR A 481 -36.04 2.37 1.13
CA THR A 481 -35.28 3.18 0.18
C THR A 481 -33.80 3.02 0.47
N LEU A 482 -33.00 2.83 -0.58
CA LEU A 482 -31.56 2.68 -0.46
C LEU A 482 -30.95 4.03 -0.07
N MET A 483 -30.47 4.13 1.17
CA MET A 483 -29.89 5.34 1.73
C MET A 483 -28.43 5.52 1.32
N ARG A 484 -27.66 4.44 1.39
CA ARG A 484 -26.22 4.49 1.15
C ARG A 484 -25.68 3.17 0.63
N THR A 485 -24.73 3.25 -0.29
CA THR A 485 -23.92 2.12 -0.74
C THR A 485 -22.46 2.41 -0.46
N GLN A 486 -21.76 1.47 0.17
CA GLN A 486 -20.35 1.56 0.49
C GLN A 486 -19.63 0.30 0.01
N ILE A 487 -18.50 0.47 -0.66
CA ILE A 487 -17.64 -0.64 -1.07
C ILE A 487 -16.43 -0.65 -0.14
N GLY A 488 -16.02 -1.84 0.29
CA GLY A 488 -14.84 -2.10 1.11
C GLY A 488 -14.32 -3.50 0.85
N ALA A 489 -13.42 -3.96 1.71
CA ALA A 489 -12.87 -5.31 1.62
C ALA A 489 -12.55 -5.85 3.01
N LEU A 490 -12.46 -7.18 3.11
CA LEU A 490 -11.95 -7.90 4.27
C LEU A 490 -10.65 -8.60 3.85
N PRO A 491 -9.55 -8.48 4.62
CA PRO A 491 -8.26 -9.03 4.23
C PRO A 491 -8.26 -10.56 4.32
N PRO A 492 -7.31 -11.25 3.67
CA PRO A 492 -7.05 -12.66 3.93
C PRO A 492 -6.75 -12.89 5.43
N ASN A 493 -7.42 -13.88 6.02
CA ASN A 493 -7.17 -14.37 7.37
C ASN A 493 -7.36 -15.90 7.45
N PRO A 494 -6.45 -16.69 6.85
CA PRO A 494 -6.54 -18.15 6.91
C PRO A 494 -6.37 -18.71 8.33
N GLU A 495 -5.70 -17.97 9.22
CA GLU A 495 -5.53 -18.34 10.62
C GLU A 495 -6.87 -18.32 11.38
N LEU A 496 -7.79 -17.42 11.05
CA LEU A 496 -9.12 -17.39 11.65
C LEU A 496 -9.90 -18.69 11.39
N ALA A 497 -9.80 -19.22 10.16
CA ALA A 497 -10.39 -20.52 9.84
C ALA A 497 -9.76 -21.64 10.69
N GLN A 498 -8.44 -21.63 10.86
CA GLN A 498 -7.74 -22.62 11.69
C GLN A 498 -8.11 -22.51 13.16
N SER A 499 -8.21 -21.30 13.70
CA SER A 499 -8.63 -21.03 15.08
C SER A 499 -10.06 -21.53 15.33
N TYR A 500 -10.98 -21.29 14.39
CA TYR A 500 -12.34 -21.82 14.48
C TYR A 500 -12.34 -23.36 14.47
N GLN A 501 -11.60 -23.99 13.55
CA GLN A 501 -11.49 -25.46 13.51
C GLN A 501 -10.88 -26.03 14.80
N ARG A 502 -9.92 -25.33 15.42
CA ARG A 502 -9.37 -25.73 16.73
C ARG A 502 -10.44 -25.66 17.82
N TRP A 503 -11.14 -24.53 17.93
CA TRP A 503 -12.23 -24.36 18.90
C TRP A 503 -13.31 -25.44 18.70
N ARG A 504 -13.73 -25.67 17.46
CA ARG A 504 -14.73 -26.68 17.08
C ARG A 504 -14.37 -28.09 17.57
N ARG A 505 -13.11 -28.53 17.36
CA ARG A 505 -12.66 -29.85 17.83
C ARG A 505 -12.74 -29.96 19.35
N LEU A 506 -12.35 -28.92 20.08
CA LEU A 506 -12.42 -28.91 21.54
C LEU A 506 -13.86 -28.88 22.04
N TYR A 507 -14.73 -28.07 21.41
CA TYR A 507 -16.17 -28.04 21.69
C TYR A 507 -16.81 -29.42 21.51
N GLN A 508 -16.52 -30.11 20.41
CA GLN A 508 -17.02 -31.46 20.14
C GLN A 508 -16.47 -32.48 21.14
N ALA A 509 -15.19 -32.38 21.51
CA ALA A 509 -14.56 -33.28 22.47
C ALA A 509 -15.10 -33.14 23.91
N GLN A 510 -15.71 -32.00 24.28
CA GLN A 510 -16.39 -31.83 25.57
C GLN A 510 -17.73 -32.55 25.65
N GLN A 511 -18.30 -32.98 24.52
CA GLN A 511 -19.65 -33.53 24.44
C GLN A 511 -19.58 -35.07 24.34
N PRO A 512 -19.91 -35.82 25.41
CA PRO A 512 -19.79 -37.27 25.43
C PRO A 512 -20.66 -37.98 24.37
N LEU A 513 -21.79 -37.37 24.01
CA LEU A 513 -22.76 -37.87 23.02
C LEU A 513 -22.18 -37.95 21.60
N PHE A 514 -21.08 -37.26 21.31
CA PHE A 514 -20.47 -37.19 19.98
C PHE A 514 -19.11 -37.92 19.92
N ALA A 515 -18.70 -38.59 21.00
CA ALA A 515 -17.37 -39.20 21.11
C ALA A 515 -17.16 -40.38 20.13
N ASP A 516 -18.20 -41.15 19.82
CA ASP A 516 -18.13 -42.28 18.89
C ASP A 516 -18.24 -41.85 17.42
N SER A 517 -18.64 -40.60 17.16
CA SER A 517 -19.02 -40.16 15.82
C SER A 517 -17.95 -39.41 15.01
N PHE A 518 -16.76 -39.19 15.57
CA PHE A 518 -15.72 -38.37 14.92
C PHE A 518 -14.35 -39.05 14.95
N ALA A 519 -13.53 -38.77 13.93
CA ALA A 519 -12.28 -39.46 13.62
C ALA A 519 -11.29 -39.55 14.79
N SER A 520 -10.34 -40.50 14.66
CA SER A 520 -9.28 -40.88 15.62
C SER A 520 -8.35 -39.76 16.12
N ASP A 521 -8.53 -38.51 15.67
CA ASP A 521 -7.69 -37.34 15.98
C ASP A 521 -8.33 -36.36 16.98
N THR A 522 -9.46 -36.72 17.59
CA THR A 522 -10.14 -35.88 18.58
C THR A 522 -9.32 -35.83 19.88
N PRO A 523 -8.95 -34.65 20.43
CA PRO A 523 -8.09 -34.57 21.61
C PRO A 523 -8.74 -35.25 22.82
N THR A 524 -8.14 -36.32 23.33
CA THR A 524 -8.68 -37.10 24.45
C THR A 524 -8.34 -36.50 25.83
N ASN A 525 -7.47 -35.49 25.89
CA ASN A 525 -7.10 -34.77 27.12
C ASN A 525 -6.79 -33.30 26.80
N PHE A 526 -7.70 -32.39 27.15
CA PHE A 526 -7.46 -30.94 27.11
C PHE A 526 -8.01 -30.27 28.37
N SER A 527 -7.45 -29.11 28.73
CA SER A 527 -7.88 -28.35 29.90
C SER A 527 -9.01 -27.37 29.56
N GLN A 528 -9.85 -27.02 30.55
CA GLN A 528 -10.84 -25.94 30.40
C GLN A 528 -10.19 -24.62 29.97
N VAL A 529 -8.98 -24.35 30.46
CA VAL A 529 -8.19 -23.15 30.09
C VAL A 529 -7.84 -23.16 28.60
N GLU A 530 -7.46 -24.30 28.03
CA GLU A 530 -7.14 -24.41 26.60
C GLU A 530 -8.38 -24.16 25.73
N PHE A 531 -9.54 -24.67 26.16
CA PHE A 531 -10.80 -24.46 25.47
C PHE A 531 -11.23 -22.98 25.48
N GLU A 532 -11.14 -22.31 26.63
CA GLU A 532 -11.39 -20.87 26.72
C GLU A 532 -10.41 -20.06 25.88
N GLN A 533 -9.13 -20.43 25.85
CA GLN A 533 -8.13 -19.77 25.01
C GLN A 533 -8.46 -19.91 23.53
N ALA A 534 -8.89 -21.08 23.08
CA ALA A 534 -9.29 -21.30 21.69
C ALA A 534 -10.49 -20.40 21.30
N ALA A 535 -11.50 -20.30 22.17
CA ALA A 535 -12.64 -19.41 21.93
C ALA A 535 -12.24 -17.94 21.90
N ARG A 536 -11.42 -17.49 22.87
CA ARG A 536 -10.89 -16.11 22.89
C ARG A 536 -10.06 -15.80 21.65
N GLN A 537 -9.30 -16.77 21.14
CA GLN A 537 -8.52 -16.61 19.92
C GLN A 537 -9.42 -16.39 18.70
N VAL A 538 -10.52 -17.14 18.56
CA VAL A 538 -11.52 -16.91 17.51
C VAL A 538 -12.08 -15.49 17.59
N LEU A 539 -12.55 -15.07 18.76
CA LEU A 539 -13.13 -13.73 18.95
C LEU A 539 -12.12 -12.60 18.66
N THR A 540 -10.89 -12.76 19.14
CA THR A 540 -9.82 -11.77 18.96
C THR A 540 -9.45 -11.63 17.48
N GLN A 541 -9.24 -12.75 16.79
CA GLN A 541 -8.89 -12.74 15.37
C GLN A 541 -10.05 -12.25 14.50
N MET A 542 -11.29 -12.63 14.82
CA MET A 542 -12.49 -12.17 14.11
C MET A 542 -12.69 -10.66 14.27
N ASN A 543 -12.63 -10.13 15.48
CA ASN A 543 -12.78 -8.69 15.71
C ASN A 543 -11.62 -7.89 15.11
N ALA A 544 -10.37 -8.39 15.17
CA ALA A 544 -9.24 -7.76 14.48
C ALA A 544 -9.43 -7.75 12.95
N TRP A 545 -10.01 -8.81 12.39
CA TRP A 545 -10.33 -8.91 10.96
C TRP A 545 -11.40 -7.89 10.54
N LEU A 546 -12.46 -7.73 11.35
CA LEU A 546 -13.52 -6.75 11.15
C LEU A 546 -13.10 -5.31 11.50
N GLN A 547 -11.99 -5.12 12.22
CA GLN A 547 -11.40 -3.79 12.50
C GLN A 547 -10.28 -3.42 11.51
N SER A 548 -10.08 -4.23 10.47
CA SER A 548 -9.02 -3.98 9.49
C SER A 548 -9.18 -2.62 8.78
N PRO A 549 -8.08 -1.93 8.44
CA PRO A 549 -8.13 -0.61 7.79
C PRO A 549 -8.95 -0.58 6.49
N ILE A 550 -9.05 -1.72 5.80
CA ILE A 550 -9.77 -1.85 4.52
C ILE A 550 -11.27 -2.16 4.69
N PHE A 551 -11.70 -2.60 5.89
CA PHE A 551 -13.12 -2.76 6.24
C PHE A 551 -13.66 -1.54 7.00
N LEU A 552 -12.80 -0.77 7.65
CA LEU A 552 -13.15 0.42 8.44
C LEU A 552 -14.13 1.40 7.75
N PRO A 553 -14.05 1.68 6.43
CA PRO A 553 -15.03 2.55 5.77
C PRO A 553 -16.46 2.01 5.81
N ILE A 554 -16.64 0.68 5.82
CA ILE A 554 -17.95 0.06 5.96
C ILE A 554 -18.46 0.23 7.38
N ASP A 555 -17.66 -0.15 8.39
CA ASP A 555 -18.03 0.02 9.80
C ASP A 555 -18.43 1.47 10.13
N GLN A 556 -17.64 2.45 9.70
CA GLN A 556 -17.97 3.87 9.85
C GLN A 556 -19.25 4.27 9.09
N CYS A 557 -19.50 3.68 7.92
CA CYS A 557 -20.73 3.93 7.16
C CYS A 557 -21.95 3.41 7.93
N LEU A 558 -21.89 2.21 8.50
CA LEU A 558 -22.98 1.64 9.29
C LEU A 558 -23.25 2.52 10.52
N ARG A 559 -22.19 2.88 11.25
CA ARG A 559 -22.27 3.70 12.45
C ARG A 559 -22.77 5.12 12.21
N ALA A 560 -22.55 5.66 11.01
CA ALA A 560 -23.03 6.99 10.64
C ALA A 560 -24.51 7.03 10.24
N VAL A 561 -25.09 5.89 9.86
CA VAL A 561 -26.46 5.83 9.30
C VAL A 561 -27.45 5.18 10.27
N LEU A 562 -27.03 4.15 11.00
CA LEU A 562 -27.90 3.45 11.95
C LEU A 562 -28.06 4.22 13.26
N ASP A 563 -29.28 4.22 13.79
CA ASP A 563 -29.58 4.70 15.15
C ASP A 563 -29.38 3.56 16.17
N PRO A 564 -28.49 3.71 17.17
CA PRO A 564 -28.26 2.72 18.23
C PRO A 564 -29.52 2.28 18.99
N HIS A 565 -30.55 3.12 19.03
CA HIS A 565 -31.77 2.87 19.80
C HIS A 565 -32.90 2.27 18.98
N GLN A 566 -32.82 2.29 17.65
CA GLN A 566 -33.84 1.71 16.77
C GLN A 566 -33.51 0.25 16.42
N PRO A 567 -34.51 -0.62 16.25
CA PRO A 567 -34.29 -1.98 15.78
C PRO A 567 -33.86 -1.96 14.31
N ALA A 568 -32.77 -2.67 14.01
CA ALA A 568 -32.23 -2.80 12.67
C ALA A 568 -31.83 -4.25 12.39
N THR A 569 -31.74 -4.63 11.11
CA THR A 569 -31.26 -5.97 10.73
C THR A 569 -30.00 -5.87 9.87
N LEU A 570 -28.92 -6.50 10.31
CA LEU A 570 -27.65 -6.64 9.57
C LEU A 570 -27.59 -8.02 8.91
N THR A 571 -27.71 -8.04 7.58
CA THR A 571 -27.67 -9.26 6.77
C THR A 571 -26.29 -9.48 6.16
N TRP A 572 -25.65 -10.60 6.47
CA TRP A 572 -24.45 -11.08 5.81
C TRP A 572 -24.83 -11.94 4.61
N GLN A 573 -24.67 -11.40 3.41
CA GLN A 573 -24.93 -12.14 2.18
C GLN A 573 -23.64 -12.81 1.68
N VAL A 574 -23.48 -14.10 1.97
CA VAL A 574 -22.21 -14.83 1.80
C VAL A 574 -22.47 -16.32 1.54
N ASP A 575 -21.78 -16.90 0.55
CA ASP A 575 -21.83 -18.34 0.25
C ASP A 575 -20.63 -19.11 0.86
N ASP A 576 -19.62 -18.41 1.38
CA ASP A 576 -18.49 -19.05 2.05
C ASP A 576 -18.90 -19.63 3.42
N VAL A 577 -18.78 -20.95 3.56
CA VAL A 577 -19.21 -21.69 4.76
C VAL A 577 -18.36 -21.30 5.97
N ALA A 578 -17.08 -21.00 5.79
CA ALA A 578 -16.20 -20.65 6.90
C ALA A 578 -16.62 -19.32 7.53
N VAL A 579 -17.12 -18.36 6.74
CA VAL A 579 -17.70 -17.11 7.27
C VAL A 579 -19.02 -17.37 8.00
N GLN A 580 -19.89 -18.24 7.46
CA GLN A 580 -21.16 -18.60 8.10
C GLN A 580 -20.97 -19.30 9.46
N GLN A 581 -19.85 -20.02 9.62
CA GLN A 581 -19.44 -20.65 10.87
C GLN A 581 -18.99 -19.65 11.95
N LEU A 582 -18.55 -18.45 11.59
CA LEU A 582 -18.05 -17.50 12.58
C LEU A 582 -19.19 -16.97 13.47
N PRO A 583 -18.92 -16.75 14.78
CA PRO A 583 -19.87 -16.13 15.70
C PRO A 583 -19.93 -14.61 15.47
N LEU A 584 -20.36 -14.17 14.28
CA LEU A 584 -20.36 -12.76 13.87
C LEU A 584 -21.25 -11.86 14.73
N HIS A 585 -22.17 -12.42 15.51
CA HIS A 585 -22.94 -11.69 16.52
C HIS A 585 -22.07 -11.16 17.68
N CYS A 586 -20.86 -11.70 17.87
CA CYS A 586 -19.85 -11.20 18.81
C CYS A 586 -18.93 -10.13 18.20
N TRP A 587 -19.31 -9.54 17.06
CA TRP A 587 -18.62 -8.37 16.53
C TRP A 587 -18.87 -7.17 17.47
N HIS A 588 -17.81 -6.46 17.89
CA HIS A 588 -17.89 -5.28 18.76
C HIS A 588 -18.84 -4.17 18.27
N PHE A 589 -19.26 -4.19 17.00
CA PHE A 589 -20.34 -3.34 16.51
C PHE A 589 -21.65 -3.50 17.31
N PHE A 590 -22.00 -4.71 17.71
CA PHE A 590 -23.25 -4.98 18.43
C PHE A 590 -23.25 -4.49 19.88
N ASP A 591 -22.07 -4.22 20.46
CA ASP A 591 -21.96 -3.58 21.78
C ASP A 591 -22.53 -2.16 21.75
N ASP A 592 -22.32 -1.45 20.64
CA ASP A 592 -22.83 -0.10 20.42
C ASP A 592 -24.24 -0.08 19.82
N TYR A 593 -24.65 -1.18 19.17
CA TYR A 593 -25.94 -1.32 18.48
C TYR A 593 -26.73 -2.54 19.00
N PRO A 594 -27.13 -2.56 20.29
CA PRO A 594 -27.71 -3.73 20.94
C PRO A 594 -29.08 -4.13 20.40
N ASN A 595 -29.79 -3.23 19.71
CA ASN A 595 -31.08 -3.52 19.07
C ASN A 595 -30.94 -4.04 17.63
N THR A 596 -29.72 -4.17 17.11
CA THR A 596 -29.50 -4.72 15.77
C THR A 596 -29.44 -6.24 15.80
N ALA A 597 -30.29 -6.90 15.01
CA ALA A 597 -30.26 -8.34 14.81
C ALA A 597 -29.36 -8.73 13.64
N ILE A 598 -28.67 -9.87 13.75
CA ILE A 598 -27.87 -10.44 12.67
C ILE A 598 -28.65 -11.51 11.90
N THR A 599 -28.50 -11.53 10.58
CA THR A 599 -29.03 -12.60 9.72
C THR A 599 -28.08 -12.89 8.57
N PHE A 600 -28.23 -14.04 7.92
CA PHE A 600 -27.41 -14.45 6.78
C PHE A 600 -28.29 -14.68 5.56
N SER A 601 -27.71 -14.63 4.36
CA SER A 601 -28.41 -14.94 3.12
C SER A 601 -27.42 -15.48 2.08
N PHE A 602 -27.89 -16.34 1.19
CA PHE A 602 -27.08 -16.79 0.05
C PHE A 602 -27.13 -15.75 -1.09
N LEU A 603 -26.06 -15.65 -1.87
CA LEU A 603 -25.92 -14.61 -2.91
C LEU A 603 -26.96 -14.69 -4.03
N ASN A 604 -27.50 -15.88 -4.31
CA ASN A 604 -28.40 -16.12 -5.46
C ASN A 604 -29.82 -16.55 -5.05
N THR A 605 -30.22 -16.30 -3.81
CA THR A 605 -31.60 -16.55 -3.39
C THR A 605 -32.53 -15.42 -3.85
N ARG A 606 -33.78 -15.80 -4.15
CA ARG A 606 -34.89 -14.86 -4.33
C ARG A 606 -35.97 -15.23 -3.34
N ALA A 607 -36.39 -14.28 -2.52
CA ALA A 607 -37.62 -14.39 -1.76
C ALA A 607 -38.81 -14.52 -2.74
N VAL A 608 -39.63 -15.54 -2.56
CA VAL A 608 -40.98 -15.56 -3.11
C VAL A 608 -41.86 -14.89 -2.07
N ALA A 609 -42.63 -13.88 -2.46
CA ALA A 609 -43.61 -13.27 -1.55
C ALA A 609 -44.66 -14.31 -1.18
N ALA A 610 -44.47 -14.99 -0.06
CA ALA A 610 -45.51 -15.78 0.57
C ALA A 610 -46.53 -14.81 1.15
N HIS A 611 -47.82 -15.07 0.92
CA HIS A 611 -48.89 -14.44 1.68
C HIS A 611 -49.21 -15.39 2.83
N PRO A 612 -48.60 -15.21 4.03
CA PRO A 612 -48.95 -16.05 5.16
C PRO A 612 -50.44 -15.87 5.42
N PRO A 613 -51.23 -16.96 5.46
CA PRO A 613 -52.64 -16.85 5.76
C PRO A 613 -52.81 -16.28 7.17
N GLN A 614 -53.76 -15.38 7.36
CA GLN A 614 -54.11 -14.86 8.69
C GLN A 614 -54.74 -15.97 9.53
N ARG A 615 -53.92 -16.65 10.34
CA ARG A 615 -54.36 -17.68 11.29
C ARG A 615 -54.40 -17.10 12.71
N GLN A 616 -55.38 -17.53 13.51
CA GLN A 616 -55.47 -17.15 14.93
C GLN A 616 -54.42 -17.83 15.81
N ARG A 617 -53.93 -19.01 15.40
CA ARG A 617 -52.87 -19.78 16.06
C ARG A 617 -51.83 -20.18 15.02
N GLN A 618 -50.56 -20.14 15.40
CA GLN A 618 -49.46 -20.60 14.52
C GLN A 618 -49.48 -22.12 14.45
N ARG A 619 -49.49 -22.68 13.24
CA ARG A 619 -49.40 -24.13 13.02
C ARG A 619 -47.95 -24.55 12.85
N VAL A 620 -47.48 -25.42 13.74
CA VAL A 620 -46.11 -25.92 13.77
C VAL A 620 -46.12 -27.41 13.47
N LEU A 621 -45.45 -27.82 12.39
CA LEU A 621 -45.18 -29.24 12.13
C LEU A 621 -43.79 -29.57 12.65
N SER A 622 -43.69 -30.45 13.65
CA SER A 622 -42.42 -30.91 14.19
C SER A 622 -42.20 -32.39 13.86
N VAL A 623 -41.05 -32.71 13.29
CA VAL A 623 -40.61 -34.08 13.00
C VAL A 623 -39.50 -34.43 13.98
N LEU A 624 -39.76 -35.46 14.78
CA LEU A 624 -38.83 -36.01 15.76
C LEU A 624 -38.28 -37.33 15.19
N GLY A 625 -37.07 -37.26 14.61
CA GLY A 625 -36.39 -38.40 13.99
C GLY A 625 -35.76 -39.35 15.00
N ILE A 626 -34.86 -40.22 14.53
CA ILE A 626 -34.09 -41.10 15.42
C ILE A 626 -32.97 -40.37 16.12
N ASP A 627 -32.83 -40.69 17.41
CA ASP A 627 -31.63 -40.43 18.20
C ASP A 627 -31.56 -41.37 19.40
N SER A 628 -30.37 -41.93 19.63
CA SER A 628 -29.97 -42.63 20.86
C SER A 628 -29.65 -41.64 22.00
N GLY A 629 -30.54 -40.67 22.25
CA GLY A 629 -30.23 -39.55 23.16
C GLY A 629 -31.26 -38.42 23.27
N LEU A 630 -32.28 -38.32 22.40
CA LEU A 630 -33.33 -37.28 22.47
C LEU A 630 -34.46 -37.66 23.43
N ASP A 631 -34.85 -36.73 24.31
CA ASP A 631 -36.12 -36.82 25.07
C ASP A 631 -37.30 -36.34 24.22
N VAL A 632 -37.76 -37.22 23.34
CA VAL A 632 -38.89 -36.99 22.41
C VAL A 632 -40.17 -36.57 23.14
N GLU A 633 -40.38 -37.04 24.37
CA GLU A 633 -41.58 -36.70 25.15
C GLU A 633 -41.46 -35.30 25.76
N ALA A 634 -40.26 -34.88 26.17
CA ALA A 634 -40.00 -33.49 26.57
C ALA A 634 -40.19 -32.52 25.40
N ASP A 635 -39.68 -32.83 24.21
CA ASP A 635 -39.87 -32.04 22.99
C ASP A 635 -41.36 -31.84 22.67
N LYS A 636 -42.11 -32.94 22.67
CA LYS A 636 -43.55 -32.93 22.43
C LYS A 636 -44.28 -32.09 23.47
N LYS A 637 -43.97 -32.28 24.75
CA LYS A 637 -44.59 -31.53 25.85
C LYS A 637 -44.31 -30.04 25.78
N ILE A 638 -43.09 -29.65 25.38
CA ILE A 638 -42.72 -28.24 25.18
C ILE A 638 -43.62 -27.63 24.10
N LEU A 639 -43.75 -28.26 22.94
CA LEU A 639 -44.57 -27.78 21.83
C LEU A 639 -46.05 -27.73 22.17
N GLU A 640 -46.59 -28.74 22.86
CA GLU A 640 -48.00 -28.79 23.28
C GLU A 640 -48.34 -27.80 24.41
N SER A 641 -47.33 -27.38 25.19
CA SER A 641 -47.53 -26.45 26.32
C SER A 641 -47.57 -24.96 25.91
N MET A 642 -47.28 -24.64 24.65
CA MET A 642 -47.20 -23.25 24.21
C MET A 642 -48.59 -22.63 23.97
N PRO A 643 -48.86 -21.42 24.50
CA PRO A 643 -50.09 -20.71 24.18
C PRO A 643 -50.11 -20.31 22.69
N ASP A 644 -51.28 -20.40 22.08
CA ASP A 644 -51.57 -19.96 20.71
C ASP A 644 -50.75 -20.65 19.59
N VAL A 645 -50.23 -21.84 19.87
CA VAL A 645 -49.60 -22.75 18.90
C VAL A 645 -50.46 -23.98 18.70
N ASP A 646 -50.71 -24.36 17.44
CA ASP A 646 -51.28 -25.64 17.03
C ASP A 646 -50.14 -26.54 16.54
N ALA A 647 -49.56 -27.33 17.45
CA ALA A 647 -48.41 -28.17 17.15
C ALA A 647 -48.83 -29.59 16.74
N CYS A 648 -48.28 -30.07 15.61
CA CYS A 648 -48.36 -31.46 15.19
C CYS A 648 -46.98 -32.09 15.29
N CYS A 649 -46.81 -33.06 16.18
CA CYS A 649 -45.55 -33.78 16.37
C CYS A 649 -45.62 -35.16 15.71
N LEU A 650 -44.77 -35.39 14.70
CA LEU A 650 -44.57 -36.68 14.09
C LEU A 650 -43.35 -37.35 14.72
N VAL A 651 -43.57 -38.41 15.50
CA VAL A 651 -42.51 -39.19 16.14
C VAL A 651 -42.13 -40.34 15.22
N GLN A 652 -40.88 -40.34 14.77
CA GLN A 652 -40.30 -41.32 13.86
C GLN A 652 -41.22 -41.71 12.68
N PRO A 653 -41.74 -40.73 11.90
CA PRO A 653 -42.71 -41.00 10.86
C PRO A 653 -42.09 -41.77 9.69
N THR A 654 -42.94 -42.34 8.83
CA THR A 654 -42.49 -42.76 7.49
C THR A 654 -42.41 -41.57 6.54
N VAL A 655 -41.63 -41.69 5.46
CA VAL A 655 -41.53 -40.68 4.39
C VAL A 655 -42.92 -40.37 3.82
N GLN A 656 -43.77 -41.40 3.67
CA GLN A 656 -45.14 -41.23 3.20
C GLN A 656 -45.99 -40.40 4.18
N GLN A 657 -45.95 -40.71 5.48
CA GLN A 657 -46.68 -39.97 6.50
C GLN A 657 -46.27 -38.50 6.56
N LEU A 658 -44.96 -38.23 6.50
CA LEU A 658 -44.45 -36.86 6.46
C LEU A 658 -44.91 -36.12 5.20
N THR A 659 -44.83 -36.77 4.04
CA THR A 659 -45.27 -36.19 2.77
C THR A 659 -46.76 -35.85 2.83
N GLU A 660 -47.63 -36.79 3.22
CA GLU A 660 -49.07 -36.56 3.35
C GLU A 660 -49.39 -35.43 4.33
N THR A 661 -48.65 -35.31 5.43
CA THR A 661 -48.83 -34.26 6.43
C THR A 661 -48.44 -32.88 5.88
N LEU A 662 -47.35 -32.79 5.12
CA LEU A 662 -46.94 -31.54 4.45
C LEU A 662 -47.93 -31.08 3.37
N TRP A 663 -48.71 -32.00 2.80
CA TRP A 663 -49.73 -31.70 1.77
C TRP A 663 -51.10 -31.27 2.33
N GLN A 664 -51.28 -31.25 3.66
CA GLN A 664 -52.55 -30.85 4.28
C GLN A 664 -53.02 -29.46 3.81
N ALA A 665 -54.29 -29.36 3.43
CA ALA A 665 -54.87 -28.12 2.89
C ALA A 665 -54.83 -26.94 3.88
N ASP A 666 -54.86 -27.23 5.18
CA ASP A 666 -54.80 -26.23 6.24
C ASP A 666 -53.43 -25.54 6.32
N GLY A 667 -52.39 -26.10 5.70
CA GLY A 667 -51.03 -25.55 5.60
C GLY A 667 -50.29 -25.47 6.94
N TRP A 668 -49.02 -25.06 6.90
CA TRP A 668 -48.14 -24.94 8.07
C TRP A 668 -47.50 -23.55 8.09
N ASP A 669 -47.21 -22.99 9.27
CA ASP A 669 -46.47 -21.72 9.39
C ASP A 669 -44.98 -21.99 9.61
N ILE A 670 -44.66 -22.99 10.42
CA ILE A 670 -43.31 -23.39 10.82
C ILE A 670 -43.14 -24.90 10.62
N PHE A 671 -42.01 -25.31 10.07
CA PHE A 671 -41.57 -26.70 9.96
C PHE A 671 -40.32 -26.91 10.82
N CYS A 672 -40.35 -27.83 11.77
CA CYS A 672 -39.24 -28.17 12.65
C CYS A 672 -38.78 -29.61 12.38
N PHE A 673 -37.47 -29.82 12.35
CA PHE A 673 -36.87 -31.15 12.32
C PHE A 673 -35.83 -31.25 13.45
N SER A 674 -35.99 -32.24 14.32
CA SER A 674 -35.03 -32.61 15.37
C SER A 674 -34.62 -34.07 15.17
N GLY A 675 -33.32 -34.34 15.08
CA GLY A 675 -32.80 -35.70 14.86
C GLY A 675 -31.39 -35.73 14.29
N HIS A 676 -30.83 -36.94 14.17
CA HIS A 676 -29.52 -37.13 13.56
C HIS A 676 -29.55 -37.12 12.02
N SER A 677 -28.50 -36.54 11.42
CA SER A 677 -28.20 -36.67 9.99
C SER A 677 -27.31 -37.89 9.75
N ALA A 678 -27.47 -38.59 8.63
CA ALA A 678 -26.61 -39.72 8.27
C ALA A 678 -25.15 -39.28 8.05
N PHE A 679 -24.22 -40.18 8.38
CA PHE A 679 -22.77 -39.97 8.28
C PHE A 679 -22.29 -39.61 6.86
N GLU A 680 -22.97 -40.09 5.82
CA GLU A 680 -22.58 -39.91 4.41
C GLU A 680 -23.36 -38.79 3.68
N GLY A 681 -23.69 -37.71 4.39
CA GLY A 681 -24.12 -36.46 3.76
C GLY A 681 -25.57 -36.45 3.25
N ASP A 682 -26.22 -35.31 3.41
CA ASP A 682 -27.47 -34.91 2.75
C ASP A 682 -28.75 -35.68 3.09
N ARG A 683 -28.70 -36.61 4.05
CA ARG A 683 -29.84 -37.45 4.43
C ARG A 683 -30.21 -37.33 5.91
N LEU A 684 -31.49 -37.15 6.18
CA LEU A 684 -32.11 -37.04 7.50
C LEU A 684 -32.72 -38.39 7.89
N TRP A 685 -32.39 -38.90 9.07
CA TRP A 685 -33.04 -40.10 9.61
C TRP A 685 -34.44 -39.76 10.13
N LEU A 686 -35.46 -40.38 9.54
CA LEU A 686 -36.81 -40.28 10.08
C LEU A 686 -37.06 -41.36 11.14
N ASN A 687 -36.70 -42.61 10.84
CA ASN A 687 -36.93 -43.77 11.71
C ASN A 687 -35.81 -44.80 11.47
N GLU A 688 -35.89 -45.99 12.09
CA GLU A 688 -34.78 -46.98 12.07
C GLU A 688 -34.49 -47.51 10.67
N GLN A 689 -35.45 -47.35 9.75
CA GLN A 689 -35.50 -48.01 8.45
C GLN A 689 -35.45 -47.01 7.29
N GLU A 690 -35.86 -45.76 7.52
CA GLU A 690 -36.01 -44.75 6.47
C GLU A 690 -35.17 -43.49 6.75
N PHE A 691 -34.48 -43.06 5.69
CA PHE A 691 -33.81 -41.78 5.60
C PHE A 691 -34.36 -41.02 4.38
N LEU A 692 -34.27 -39.69 4.39
CA LEU A 692 -34.67 -38.86 3.25
C LEU A 692 -33.67 -37.75 2.98
N SER A 693 -33.58 -37.33 1.73
CA SER A 693 -32.98 -36.05 1.34
C SER A 693 -34.06 -34.98 1.23
N LEU A 694 -33.69 -33.70 1.36
CA LEU A 694 -34.64 -32.61 1.15
C LEU A 694 -35.20 -32.56 -0.29
N ASP A 695 -34.48 -33.11 -1.26
CA ASP A 695 -34.96 -33.28 -2.63
C ASP A 695 -36.14 -34.26 -2.73
N ASP A 696 -36.20 -35.29 -1.86
CA ASP A 696 -37.31 -36.23 -1.82
C ASP A 696 -38.62 -35.55 -1.37
N LEU A 697 -38.52 -34.50 -0.54
CA LEU A 697 -39.65 -33.70 -0.08
C LEU A 697 -39.92 -32.46 -0.95
N LYS A 698 -39.22 -32.31 -2.08
CA LYS A 698 -39.22 -31.06 -2.86
C LYS A 698 -40.59 -30.53 -3.22
N TYR A 699 -41.48 -31.40 -3.70
CA TYR A 699 -42.83 -30.98 -4.09
C TYR A 699 -43.72 -30.70 -2.89
N ALA A 700 -43.59 -31.49 -1.81
CA ALA A 700 -44.35 -31.30 -0.58
C ALA A 700 -43.97 -29.97 0.11
N LEU A 701 -42.68 -29.67 0.22
CA LEU A 701 -42.18 -28.43 0.81
C LEU A 701 -42.57 -27.19 -0.02
N ARG A 702 -42.54 -27.29 -1.36
CA ARG A 702 -43.04 -26.22 -2.24
C ARG A 702 -44.52 -25.97 -2.05
N GLN A 703 -45.32 -27.04 -1.94
CA GLN A 703 -46.74 -26.93 -1.67
C GLN A 703 -47.00 -26.29 -0.31
N ALA A 704 -46.31 -26.75 0.74
CA ALA A 704 -46.39 -26.18 2.08
C ALA A 704 -46.01 -24.68 2.09
N THR A 705 -44.98 -24.29 1.33
CA THR A 705 -44.57 -22.88 1.13
C THR A 705 -45.69 -22.06 0.48
N GLN A 706 -46.35 -22.60 -0.55
CA GLN A 706 -47.51 -21.95 -1.17
C GLN A 706 -48.71 -21.83 -0.21
N GLN A 707 -48.82 -22.73 0.77
CA GLN A 707 -49.86 -22.77 1.80
C GLN A 707 -49.49 -22.00 3.09
N GLY A 708 -48.38 -21.23 3.07
CA GLY A 708 -48.03 -20.32 4.15
C GLY A 708 -46.83 -20.70 5.00
N LEU A 709 -46.11 -21.79 4.68
CA LEU A 709 -44.87 -22.13 5.39
C LEU A 709 -43.87 -20.98 5.17
N SER A 710 -43.37 -20.41 6.27
CA SER A 710 -42.55 -19.18 6.24
C SER A 710 -41.19 -19.35 6.92
N LEU A 711 -41.09 -20.30 7.85
CA LEU A 711 -39.88 -20.60 8.60
C LEU A 711 -39.66 -22.11 8.70
N SER A 712 -38.42 -22.55 8.57
CA SER A 712 -38.02 -23.92 8.86
C SER A 712 -36.88 -23.94 9.88
N ILE A 713 -36.89 -24.89 10.81
CA ILE A 713 -35.92 -25.00 11.89
C ILE A 713 -35.32 -26.40 11.84
N PHE A 714 -34.01 -26.50 11.62
CA PHE A 714 -33.28 -27.76 11.61
C PHE A 714 -32.34 -27.83 12.81
N ASN A 715 -32.76 -28.59 13.80
CA ASN A 715 -32.05 -28.82 15.05
C ASN A 715 -31.23 -30.11 14.96
N CYS A 716 -30.18 -30.10 14.15
CA CYS A 716 -29.41 -31.29 13.81
C CYS A 716 -27.92 -30.98 13.58
N CYS A 717 -27.09 -32.02 13.49
CA CYS A 717 -25.63 -31.94 13.50
C CYS A 717 -24.99 -31.31 12.24
N GLN A 718 -25.70 -31.25 11.10
CA GLN A 718 -25.18 -30.74 9.82
C GLN A 718 -26.03 -29.58 9.26
N GLY A 719 -26.36 -28.61 10.11
CA GLY A 719 -27.29 -27.53 9.78
C GLY A 719 -26.93 -26.68 8.54
N LEU A 720 -25.67 -26.27 8.38
CA LEU A 720 -25.26 -25.38 7.27
C LEU A 720 -25.43 -26.00 5.88
N GLN A 721 -25.11 -27.28 5.73
CA GLN A 721 -25.25 -28.00 4.47
C GLN A 721 -26.72 -28.17 4.10
N LEU A 722 -27.55 -28.56 5.08
CA LEU A 722 -28.99 -28.65 4.93
C LEU A 722 -29.63 -27.32 4.55
N ALA A 723 -29.19 -26.21 5.16
CA ALA A 723 -29.71 -24.89 4.82
C ALA A 723 -29.51 -24.55 3.33
N ARG A 724 -28.36 -24.91 2.75
CA ARG A 724 -28.07 -24.70 1.33
C ARG A 724 -28.96 -25.55 0.42
N GLN A 725 -29.19 -26.81 0.77
CA GLN A 725 -30.10 -27.68 0.02
C GLN A 725 -31.54 -27.19 0.12
N PHE A 726 -31.96 -26.83 1.33
CA PHE A 726 -33.30 -26.32 1.61
C PHE A 726 -33.58 -25.05 0.80
N ALA A 727 -32.61 -24.13 0.71
CA ALA A 727 -32.73 -22.91 -0.09
C ALA A 727 -32.99 -23.15 -1.60
N ASN A 728 -32.61 -24.32 -2.13
CA ASN A 728 -32.90 -24.70 -3.52
C ASN A 728 -34.31 -25.31 -3.69
N VAL A 729 -34.87 -25.83 -2.59
CA VAL A 729 -36.13 -26.57 -2.57
C VAL A 729 -37.31 -25.64 -2.24
N ALA A 730 -37.20 -24.89 -1.14
CA ALA A 730 -38.21 -23.99 -0.61
C ALA A 730 -37.64 -22.57 -0.45
N SER A 731 -38.47 -21.56 -0.67
CA SER A 731 -38.07 -20.15 -0.64
C SER A 731 -38.45 -19.49 0.69
N THR A 732 -38.13 -20.15 1.81
CA THR A 732 -38.51 -19.74 3.17
C THR A 732 -37.27 -19.59 4.04
N GLY A 733 -37.36 -18.76 5.09
CA GLY A 733 -36.24 -18.58 6.01
C GLY A 733 -35.94 -19.88 6.75
N VAL A 734 -34.66 -20.14 7.02
CA VAL A 734 -34.23 -21.36 7.71
C VAL A 734 -33.32 -21.05 8.90
N ILE A 735 -33.61 -21.64 10.05
CA ILE A 735 -32.76 -21.60 11.24
C ILE A 735 -32.06 -22.94 11.37
N VAL A 736 -30.74 -22.90 11.53
CA VAL A 736 -29.90 -24.09 11.64
C VAL A 736 -28.86 -23.91 12.74
N MET A 737 -28.29 -25.02 13.20
CA MET A 737 -27.15 -25.01 14.12
C MET A 737 -25.83 -25.05 13.35
N ARG A 738 -24.86 -24.20 13.72
CA ARG A 738 -23.51 -24.18 13.15
C ARG A 738 -22.73 -25.46 13.47
N GLU A 739 -22.95 -25.99 14.67
CA GLU A 739 -22.30 -27.19 15.21
C GLU A 739 -23.33 -28.06 15.95
N PRO A 740 -23.01 -29.35 16.20
CA PRO A 740 -23.87 -30.22 17.00
C PRO A 740 -24.23 -29.59 18.35
N VAL A 741 -25.51 -29.65 18.71
CA VAL A 741 -26.07 -29.03 19.91
C VAL A 741 -26.54 -30.12 20.88
N PRO A 742 -26.30 -29.99 22.20
CA PRO A 742 -26.86 -30.91 23.19
C PRO A 742 -28.39 -30.82 23.24
N ASP A 743 -29.07 -31.94 23.43
CA ASP A 743 -30.55 -32.03 23.42
C ASP A 743 -31.23 -30.99 24.33
N LYS A 744 -30.77 -30.88 25.58
CA LYS A 744 -31.29 -29.90 26.55
C LYS A 744 -31.17 -28.45 26.05
N VAL A 745 -30.08 -28.10 25.38
CA VAL A 745 -29.88 -26.75 24.81
C VAL A 745 -30.83 -26.53 23.64
N ALA A 746 -30.94 -27.55 22.79
CA ALA A 746 -31.83 -27.60 21.64
C ALA A 746 -33.30 -27.35 22.02
N GLN A 747 -33.78 -28.04 23.05
CA GLN A 747 -35.12 -27.90 23.64
C GLN A 747 -35.40 -26.48 24.16
N ILE A 748 -34.48 -25.97 25.01
CA ILE A 748 -34.61 -24.65 25.62
C ILE A 748 -34.55 -23.56 24.55
N PHE A 749 -33.67 -23.71 23.55
CA PHE A 749 -33.57 -22.82 22.42
C PHE A 749 -34.89 -22.74 21.64
N LEU A 750 -35.48 -23.89 21.30
CA LEU A 750 -36.74 -23.94 20.57
C LEU A 750 -37.87 -23.25 21.35
N GLN A 751 -37.89 -23.43 22.67
CA GLN A 751 -38.82 -22.74 23.56
C GLN A 751 -38.67 -21.21 23.49
N TYR A 752 -37.45 -20.70 23.64
CA TYR A 752 -37.18 -19.26 23.60
C TYR A 752 -37.47 -18.66 22.22
N LEU A 753 -37.12 -19.38 21.15
CA LEU A 753 -37.36 -18.94 19.78
C LEU A 753 -38.85 -18.83 19.46
N LEU A 754 -39.64 -19.87 19.75
CA LEU A 754 -41.08 -19.86 19.47
C LEU A 754 -41.81 -18.78 20.28
N ALA A 755 -41.42 -18.57 21.55
CA ALA A 755 -41.93 -17.46 22.34
C ALA A 755 -41.53 -16.09 21.74
N GLY A 756 -40.29 -15.96 21.29
CA GLY A 756 -39.78 -14.75 20.63
C GLY A 756 -40.51 -14.43 19.32
N LEU A 757 -40.86 -15.43 18.52
CA LEU A 757 -41.60 -15.26 17.26
C LEU A 757 -43.00 -14.67 17.43
N GLN A 758 -43.57 -14.78 18.64
CA GLN A 758 -44.87 -14.17 18.97
C GLN A 758 -44.73 -12.70 19.41
N THR A 759 -43.58 -12.33 19.99
CA THR A 759 -43.39 -11.01 20.62
C THR A 759 -42.53 -10.04 19.81
N GLU A 760 -41.59 -10.55 19.03
CA GLU A 760 -40.57 -9.75 18.34
C GLU A 760 -41.00 -9.30 16.94
N MET A 761 -40.40 -8.20 16.47
CA MET A 761 -40.73 -7.61 15.16
C MET A 761 -40.36 -8.51 13.97
N THR A 762 -39.26 -9.25 14.06
CA THR A 762 -38.79 -10.13 12.96
C THR A 762 -38.19 -11.41 13.51
N THR A 763 -38.11 -12.45 12.66
CA THR A 763 -37.43 -13.73 12.97
C THR A 763 -35.99 -13.53 13.42
N ALA A 764 -35.27 -12.54 12.88
CA ALA A 764 -33.90 -12.25 13.28
C ALA A 764 -33.82 -11.71 14.72
N HIS A 765 -34.77 -10.87 15.14
CA HIS A 765 -34.84 -10.37 16.52
C HIS A 765 -35.29 -11.46 17.49
N ALA A 766 -36.25 -12.31 17.09
CA ALA A 766 -36.63 -13.50 17.85
C ALA A 766 -35.44 -14.43 18.08
N LEU A 767 -34.64 -14.69 17.03
CA LEU A 767 -33.42 -15.48 17.15
C LEU A 767 -32.41 -14.82 18.10
N LYS A 768 -32.12 -13.52 17.92
CA LYS A 768 -31.18 -12.78 18.77
C LYS A 768 -31.54 -12.93 20.25
N LYS A 769 -32.80 -12.66 20.59
CA LYS A 769 -33.29 -12.76 21.97
C LYS A 769 -33.20 -14.19 22.51
N ALA A 770 -33.55 -15.19 21.70
CA ALA A 770 -33.42 -16.59 22.08
C ALA A 770 -31.95 -16.97 22.36
N CYS A 771 -31.01 -16.52 21.51
CA CYS A 771 -29.58 -16.71 21.74
C CYS A 771 -29.12 -16.01 23.02
N GLU A 772 -29.51 -14.76 23.28
CA GLU A 772 -29.15 -14.06 24.52
C GLU A 772 -29.66 -14.77 25.77
N GLN A 773 -30.85 -15.37 25.72
CA GLN A 773 -31.40 -16.16 26.82
C GLN A 773 -30.65 -17.47 27.04
N LEU A 774 -30.01 -18.05 26.01
CA LEU A 774 -29.15 -19.23 26.15
C LEU A 774 -27.88 -18.96 26.97
N GLN A 775 -27.47 -17.69 27.15
CA GLN A 775 -26.29 -17.35 27.95
C GLN A 775 -26.34 -17.96 29.36
N GLY A 776 -27.54 -18.08 29.95
CA GLY A 776 -27.72 -18.70 31.27
C GLY A 776 -27.31 -20.19 31.33
N LEU A 777 -27.18 -20.86 30.19
CA LEU A 777 -26.74 -22.25 30.08
C LEU A 777 -25.24 -22.39 29.82
N GLU A 778 -24.50 -21.31 29.56
CA GLU A 778 -23.09 -21.39 29.18
C GLU A 778 -22.16 -21.87 30.28
N MET A 779 -22.62 -21.89 31.53
CA MET A 779 -21.91 -22.51 32.64
C MET A 779 -21.80 -24.03 32.50
N ASP A 780 -22.86 -24.66 32.01
CA ASP A 780 -22.93 -26.13 31.83
C ASP A 780 -22.64 -26.53 30.38
N PHE A 781 -22.98 -25.65 29.42
CA PHE A 781 -22.82 -25.85 27.98
C PHE A 781 -22.17 -24.60 27.34
N PRO A 782 -20.84 -24.49 27.41
CA PRO A 782 -20.13 -23.29 26.98
C PRO A 782 -20.37 -22.92 25.51
N TYR A 783 -20.44 -21.61 25.23
CA TYR A 783 -20.56 -21.03 23.89
C TYR A 783 -21.81 -21.50 23.10
N THR A 784 -22.88 -21.87 23.80
CA THR A 784 -24.15 -22.25 23.16
C THR A 784 -24.83 -21.10 22.43
N THR A 785 -24.51 -19.86 22.81
CA THR A 785 -24.93 -18.65 22.08
C THR A 785 -24.39 -18.61 20.65
N TRP A 786 -23.30 -19.32 20.34
CA TRP A 786 -22.68 -19.34 19.01
C TRP A 786 -23.35 -20.30 18.02
N LEU A 787 -24.21 -21.19 18.49
CA LEU A 787 -24.70 -22.30 17.66
C LEU A 787 -25.80 -21.85 16.69
N PRO A 788 -26.86 -21.13 17.11
CA PRO A 788 -27.97 -20.86 16.22
C PRO A 788 -27.65 -19.81 15.15
N LEU A 789 -28.14 -20.05 13.94
CA LEU A 789 -27.95 -19.22 12.77
C LEU A 789 -29.25 -19.11 11.98
N PHE A 790 -29.68 -17.90 11.63
CA PHE A 790 -30.78 -17.68 10.70
C PHE A 790 -30.26 -17.33 9.31
N ILE A 791 -30.72 -18.08 8.30
CA ILE A 791 -30.50 -17.81 6.89
C ILE A 791 -31.83 -17.39 6.26
N ALA A 792 -31.94 -16.10 5.95
CA ALA A 792 -33.08 -15.50 5.27
C ALA A 792 -32.93 -15.60 3.74
N HIS A 793 -34.06 -15.70 3.06
CA HIS A 793 -34.16 -15.48 1.62
C HIS A 793 -34.45 -14.00 1.35
N LEU A 794 -33.59 -13.34 0.57
CA LEU A 794 -33.70 -11.91 0.20
C LEU A 794 -34.18 -11.70 -1.23
#